data_AF-C0CL42-F1
#
_entry.id   AF-C0CL42-F1
#
_cell.length_a   1.000
_cell.length_b   1.000
_cell.length_c   1.000
_cell.angle_alpha   90.00
_cell.angle_beta   90.00
_cell.angle_gamma   90.00
#
_symmetry.space_group_name_H-M   'P 1'
#
loop_
_entity.id
_entity.type
_entity.pdbx_description
1 polymer ?
#
loop_
_entity_poly.entity_id
_entity_poly.type
_entity_poly.pdbx_seq_one_letter_code
_entity_poly.pdbx_strand_id
1 'polypeptide(L)'
;MAKTAPEYESIGESMEKLQKLRRGVTALLSLLILIISIFETATVNAGIKEADVFLDSNWTYAGESTPFADGGWLQAICDTENYIIGVENASNTNSDPDTLVAFYKNDYDENGNPVQQFSYAKHVTQMDYEHCNGMTYDPVDKRILIAGGKALNKENTGCIFIVDSETLGYIEKVKIAEKGRVSAVDYWEKNDQFVFLIGVTQTSFKFVITDRDFNVLDEFAGVDSSAGNTFQDFCISGDYIISIPFMKRTAEDDTLQVYSLTEQRLVGTYGLWLEGEETYVEPESICEIAPGKLLIGSMQKDPNRVVFYTTQVAAAFSVRTDVANGTVTDSQQVLDQGTDFTVGYEPNENYELRKIYVDGEKQNILEYPTEYTFSNLQDDHEIDIVYTEIPKFPVVAKAQGGRVKAAEPYVRRGKDVSVWIKPYEHYELDWLMVDGEIVELEDGAKKYTFEKCQGPPKLYAYFKEKPVFEMKAEVLGGQMQVESKSVYRDDDYTVRYQPNENYEFAHLYIDGKEVTDLTNEQKESYTFSNVQESHSIRVEYRWKYLPYVLGGIGVILLVILIFAYIRFLRWLKRRRVSRQREAQKKDFPVQEGSAEPEKLADTLSQEELQEVLGELETLSKELTQEIESADGEVTSEENINTGAQTEPSEEENADVEQESERKEAAEEPAEEESAEKIRELEKEKAGELEQVSDTERGQKS
;
A
#
# COMPACT_ATOMS: atom_id res chain seq x y z
N MET A 1 22.35 81.63 -16.30
CA MET A 1 20.90 81.41 -16.16
C MET A 1 20.48 80.49 -17.29
N ALA A 2 19.85 79.37 -16.89
CA ALA A 2 19.32 78.31 -17.74
C ALA A 2 17.90 78.63 -18.23
N LYS A 3 17.38 77.67 -19.02
CA LYS A 3 16.00 77.42 -19.51
C LYS A 3 15.81 77.79 -20.98
N THR A 4 15.36 76.89 -21.87
CA THR A 4 14.56 75.66 -21.71
C THR A 4 14.74 74.73 -22.91
N ALA A 5 15.04 73.46 -22.65
CA ALA A 5 14.87 72.32 -23.56
C ALA A 5 13.74 71.45 -22.98
N PRO A 6 12.59 71.33 -23.66
CA PRO A 6 11.76 70.15 -23.44
C PRO A 6 11.04 69.58 -24.68
N GLU A 7 11.21 70.12 -25.89
CA GLU A 7 10.34 69.75 -27.03
C GLU A 7 10.87 68.63 -27.94
N TYR A 8 12.17 68.32 -27.94
CA TYR A 8 12.74 67.30 -28.83
C TYR A 8 12.85 65.89 -28.22
N GLU A 9 12.87 65.74 -26.89
CA GLU A 9 12.86 64.41 -26.23
C GLU A 9 11.48 63.76 -26.26
N SER A 10 10.40 64.55 -26.18
CA SER A 10 9.01 64.09 -26.16
C SER A 10 8.61 63.34 -27.44
N ILE A 11 9.06 63.81 -28.62
CA ILE A 11 8.70 63.20 -29.91
C ILE A 11 9.45 61.87 -30.11
N GLY A 12 10.74 61.81 -29.71
CA GLY A 12 11.56 60.61 -29.78
C GLY A 12 11.03 59.49 -28.89
N GLU A 13 10.66 59.80 -27.64
CA GLU A 13 10.04 58.83 -26.74
C GLU A 13 8.68 58.32 -27.24
N SER A 14 7.89 59.17 -27.91
CA SER A 14 6.59 58.76 -28.46
C SER A 14 6.75 57.78 -29.63
N MET A 15 7.73 58.02 -30.52
CA MET A 15 8.03 57.14 -31.64
C MET A 15 8.62 55.80 -31.19
N GLU A 16 9.49 55.83 -30.18
CA GLU A 16 10.07 54.61 -29.63
C GLU A 16 9.02 53.76 -28.91
N LYS A 17 8.07 54.40 -28.20
CA LYS A 17 6.89 53.72 -27.62
C LYS A 17 6.00 53.11 -28.71
N LEU A 18 5.74 53.83 -29.80
CA LEU A 18 4.94 53.30 -30.92
C LEU A 18 5.63 52.11 -31.61
N GLN A 19 6.95 52.14 -31.78
CA GLN A 19 7.71 51.01 -32.34
C GLN A 19 7.74 49.82 -31.39
N LYS A 20 7.90 50.03 -30.07
CA LYS A 20 7.82 48.96 -29.06
C LYS A 20 6.41 48.35 -29.00
N LEU A 21 5.37 49.17 -29.08
CA LEU A 21 3.99 48.70 -29.12
C LEU A 21 3.72 47.89 -30.39
N ARG A 22 4.19 48.35 -31.55
CA ARG A 22 4.04 47.63 -32.82
C ARG A 22 4.78 46.29 -32.81
N ARG A 23 6.02 46.25 -32.29
CA ARG A 23 6.77 44.99 -32.10
C ARG A 23 6.09 44.05 -31.11
N GLY A 24 5.52 44.59 -30.03
CA GLY A 24 4.74 43.81 -29.06
C GLY A 24 3.49 43.19 -29.69
N VAL A 25 2.75 43.97 -30.48
CA VAL A 25 1.56 43.47 -31.21
C VAL A 25 1.95 42.45 -32.27
N THR A 26 3.04 42.67 -33.03
CA THR A 26 3.51 41.69 -34.02
C THR A 26 4.01 40.41 -33.36
N ALA A 27 4.70 40.49 -32.22
CA ALA A 27 5.12 39.32 -31.45
C ALA A 27 3.92 38.57 -30.85
N LEU A 28 2.89 39.29 -30.37
CA LEU A 28 1.67 38.69 -29.87
C LEU A 28 0.88 37.99 -30.99
N LEU A 29 0.77 38.61 -32.17
CA LEU A 29 0.14 37.99 -33.34
C LEU A 29 0.94 36.79 -33.84
N SER A 30 2.27 36.86 -33.84
CA SER A 30 3.13 35.74 -34.25
C SER A 30 3.02 34.58 -33.25
N LEU A 31 2.91 34.89 -31.95
CA LEU A 31 2.68 33.89 -30.91
C LEU A 31 1.26 33.30 -31.02
N LEU A 32 0.25 34.11 -31.34
CA LEU A 32 -1.12 33.64 -31.53
C LEU A 32 -1.22 32.72 -32.77
N ILE A 33 -0.57 33.08 -33.88
CA ILE A 33 -0.48 32.25 -35.09
C ILE A 33 0.30 30.97 -34.78
N LEU A 34 1.41 31.04 -34.04
CA LEU A 34 2.17 29.86 -33.61
C LEU A 34 1.31 28.94 -32.71
N ILE A 35 0.52 29.50 -31.80
CA ILE A 35 -0.40 28.73 -30.94
C ILE A 35 -1.51 28.08 -31.77
N ILE A 36 -2.06 28.79 -32.77
CA ILE A 36 -3.07 28.23 -33.69
C ILE A 36 -2.47 27.13 -34.57
N SER A 37 -1.20 27.24 -34.98
CA SER A 37 -0.49 26.22 -35.76
C SER A 37 0.02 25.01 -34.96
N ILE A 38 -0.05 25.04 -33.61
CA ILE A 38 0.30 23.89 -32.75
C ILE A 38 -0.93 23.02 -32.46
N PHE A 39 -2.14 23.52 -32.74
CA PHE A 39 -3.32 22.66 -32.83
C PHE A 39 -3.34 22.05 -34.24
N GLU A 40 -2.60 20.96 -34.45
CA GLU A 40 -3.05 19.96 -35.41
C GLU A 40 -4.48 19.62 -34.98
N THR A 41 -5.47 19.90 -35.83
CA THR A 41 -6.84 19.46 -35.59
C THR A 41 -6.78 17.94 -35.60
N ALA A 42 -6.76 17.32 -34.42
CA ALA A 42 -7.00 15.89 -34.31
C ALA A 42 -8.31 15.61 -35.03
N THR A 43 -8.27 14.65 -35.96
CA THR A 43 -9.47 14.18 -36.65
C THR A 43 -10.36 13.55 -35.61
N VAL A 44 -11.44 14.25 -35.31
CA VAL A 44 -12.43 13.84 -34.33
C VAL A 44 -13.13 12.61 -34.87
N ASN A 45 -13.11 11.50 -34.12
CA ASN A 45 -13.65 10.23 -34.59
C ASN A 45 -14.80 9.78 -33.69
N ALA A 46 -15.98 9.62 -34.29
CA ALA A 46 -17.09 8.91 -33.69
C ALA A 46 -17.91 8.22 -34.76
N GLY A 47 -18.43 7.05 -34.40
CA GLY A 47 -19.38 6.33 -35.22
C GLY A 47 -20.82 6.72 -34.96
N ILE A 48 -21.72 6.31 -35.86
CA ILE A 48 -23.15 6.39 -35.60
C ILE A 48 -23.57 5.46 -34.44
N LYS A 49 -24.53 5.94 -33.64
CA LYS A 49 -24.99 5.28 -32.40
C LYS A 49 -25.66 3.92 -32.62
N GLU A 50 -26.58 3.87 -33.57
CA GLU A 50 -27.43 2.72 -33.86
C GLU A 50 -27.95 2.86 -35.29
N ALA A 51 -28.32 1.75 -35.93
CA ALA A 51 -28.73 1.78 -37.34
C ALA A 51 -30.04 2.56 -37.59
N ASP A 52 -30.92 2.65 -36.59
CA ASP A 52 -32.23 3.30 -36.74
C ASP A 52 -32.17 4.84 -36.82
N VAL A 53 -30.99 5.44 -36.66
CA VAL A 53 -30.74 6.86 -36.96
C VAL A 53 -31.11 7.24 -38.40
N PHE A 54 -31.21 6.26 -39.31
CA PHE A 54 -31.63 6.45 -40.70
C PHE A 54 -33.14 6.34 -40.95
N LEU A 55 -33.96 6.01 -39.95
CA LEU A 55 -35.43 5.92 -40.14
C LEU A 55 -36.04 7.19 -40.73
N ASP A 56 -35.54 8.35 -40.30
CA ASP A 56 -35.99 9.67 -40.72
C ASP A 56 -34.82 10.55 -41.20
N SER A 57 -33.73 9.95 -41.71
CA SER A 57 -32.58 10.74 -42.17
C SER A 57 -32.98 11.65 -43.32
N ASN A 58 -32.74 12.95 -43.17
CA ASN A 58 -33.00 13.95 -44.19
C ASN A 58 -31.67 14.34 -44.86
N TRP A 59 -31.58 14.16 -46.17
CA TRP A 59 -30.38 14.46 -46.95
C TRP A 59 -30.55 15.79 -47.68
N THR A 60 -29.82 16.80 -47.23
CA THR A 60 -29.92 18.17 -47.73
C THR A 60 -28.87 18.47 -48.77
N TYR A 61 -29.21 19.27 -49.76
CA TYR A 61 -28.25 19.76 -50.75
C TYR A 61 -27.10 20.53 -50.05
N ALA A 62 -25.86 20.13 -50.31
CA ALA A 62 -24.67 20.70 -49.70
C ALA A 62 -23.81 21.52 -50.68
N GLY A 63 -23.82 21.16 -51.97
CA GLY A 63 -23.11 21.87 -53.01
C GLY A 63 -23.09 21.10 -54.32
N GLU A 64 -22.52 21.72 -55.36
CA GLU A 64 -22.39 21.09 -56.67
C GLU A 64 -21.14 21.56 -57.39
N SER A 65 -20.70 20.76 -58.36
CA SER A 65 -19.64 21.10 -59.29
C SER A 65 -19.99 20.61 -60.69
N THR A 66 -19.28 21.13 -61.69
CA THR A 66 -19.35 20.60 -63.05
C THR A 66 -18.42 19.40 -63.18
N PRO A 67 -18.84 18.32 -63.86
CA PRO A 67 -17.92 17.27 -64.28
C PRO A 67 -16.70 17.84 -64.97
N PHE A 68 -15.55 17.26 -64.73
CA PHE A 68 -14.31 17.67 -65.35
C PHE A 68 -14.36 17.44 -66.87
N ALA A 69 -14.82 16.26 -67.30
CA ALA A 69 -15.01 15.95 -68.71
C ALA A 69 -16.42 16.30 -69.18
N ASP A 70 -16.56 16.73 -70.45
CA ASP A 70 -17.88 16.91 -71.06
C ASP A 70 -18.59 15.55 -71.15
N GLY A 71 -19.74 15.42 -70.48
CA GLY A 71 -20.43 14.15 -70.29
C GLY A 71 -19.79 13.20 -69.27
N GLY A 72 -18.83 13.66 -68.47
CA GLY A 72 -18.25 12.91 -67.36
C GLY A 72 -19.30 12.51 -66.32
N TRP A 73 -19.06 11.38 -65.64
CA TRP A 73 -19.99 10.79 -64.69
C TRP A 73 -19.22 10.32 -63.47
N LEU A 74 -19.49 10.94 -62.31
CA LEU A 74 -18.91 10.58 -61.02
C LEU A 74 -19.25 9.12 -60.69
N GLN A 75 -18.30 8.39 -60.11
CA GLN A 75 -18.51 6.97 -59.77
C GLN A 75 -18.30 6.68 -58.28
N ALA A 76 -17.29 7.29 -57.67
CA ALA A 76 -17.04 7.15 -56.25
C ALA A 76 -16.47 8.43 -55.66
N ILE A 77 -16.60 8.60 -54.33
CA ILE A 77 -15.96 9.66 -53.56
C ILE A 77 -15.30 9.11 -52.29
N CYS A 78 -14.26 9.76 -51.79
CA CYS A 78 -13.80 9.59 -50.41
C CYS A 78 -13.45 10.94 -49.78
N ASP A 79 -13.55 10.99 -48.46
CA ASP A 79 -13.08 12.11 -47.65
C ASP A 79 -11.57 12.02 -47.43
N THR A 80 -10.87 13.15 -47.54
CA THR A 80 -9.47 13.29 -47.16
C THR A 80 -9.33 14.50 -46.23
N GLU A 81 -8.11 14.80 -45.79
CA GLU A 81 -7.87 15.94 -44.88
C GLU A 81 -8.40 17.27 -45.45
N ASN A 82 -8.14 17.53 -46.74
CA ASN A 82 -8.38 18.83 -47.35
C ASN A 82 -9.43 18.79 -48.49
N TYR A 83 -9.70 17.61 -49.04
CA TYR A 83 -10.50 17.46 -50.25
C TYR A 83 -11.50 16.32 -50.13
N ILE A 84 -12.61 16.45 -50.85
CA ILE A 84 -13.38 15.29 -51.30
C ILE A 84 -12.77 14.86 -52.63
N ILE A 85 -12.26 13.65 -52.71
CA ILE A 85 -11.70 13.10 -53.95
C ILE A 85 -12.78 12.25 -54.61
N GLY A 86 -13.00 12.43 -55.90
CA GLY A 86 -13.90 11.60 -56.69
C GLY A 86 -13.27 11.07 -57.97
N VAL A 87 -13.91 10.06 -58.57
CA VAL A 87 -13.48 9.44 -59.84
C VAL A 87 -14.54 9.67 -60.91
N GLU A 88 -14.15 10.23 -62.05
CA GLU A 88 -14.95 10.26 -63.26
C GLU A 88 -14.45 9.19 -64.24
N ASN A 89 -15.30 8.20 -64.54
CA ASN A 89 -14.94 7.14 -65.48
C ASN A 89 -14.94 7.65 -66.93
N ALA A 90 -13.90 7.29 -67.67
CA ALA A 90 -13.79 7.60 -69.09
C ALA A 90 -14.53 6.59 -69.99
N SER A 91 -14.45 5.30 -69.66
CA SER A 91 -15.08 4.24 -70.44
C SER A 91 -15.33 2.96 -69.64
N ASN A 92 -16.45 2.31 -69.92
CA ASN A 92 -16.79 0.97 -69.41
C ASN A 92 -16.37 -0.17 -70.34
N THR A 93 -15.70 0.16 -71.45
CA THR A 93 -15.40 -0.83 -72.52
C THR A 93 -13.98 -0.74 -73.06
N ASN A 94 -13.33 0.41 -72.89
CA ASN A 94 -11.95 0.66 -73.30
C ASN A 94 -11.11 0.98 -72.06
N SER A 95 -9.79 0.81 -72.18
CA SER A 95 -8.84 1.17 -71.13
C SER A 95 -8.38 2.63 -71.24
N ASP A 96 -9.31 3.53 -71.52
CA ASP A 96 -9.03 4.97 -71.56
C ASP A 96 -8.84 5.45 -70.11
N PRO A 97 -7.83 6.29 -69.79
CA PRO A 97 -7.58 6.70 -68.41
C PRO A 97 -8.76 7.45 -67.79
N ASP A 98 -9.12 7.07 -66.57
CA ASP A 98 -10.10 7.75 -65.74
C ASP A 98 -9.51 9.04 -65.14
N THR A 99 -10.38 9.93 -64.65
CA THR A 99 -9.95 11.19 -64.02
C THR A 99 -10.28 11.19 -62.53
N LEU A 100 -9.26 11.33 -61.70
CA LEU A 100 -9.40 11.69 -60.29
C LEU A 100 -9.59 13.19 -60.19
N VAL A 101 -10.64 13.63 -59.50
CA VAL A 101 -10.99 15.04 -59.29
C VAL A 101 -11.01 15.33 -57.79
N ALA A 102 -10.32 16.38 -57.37
CA ALA A 102 -10.40 16.90 -56.02
C ALA A 102 -11.39 18.07 -55.98
N PHE A 103 -12.30 18.02 -55.02
CA PHE A 103 -13.21 19.10 -54.66
C PHE A 103 -12.83 19.65 -53.29
N TYR A 104 -12.92 20.96 -53.09
CA TYR A 104 -12.62 21.56 -51.80
C TYR A 104 -13.58 21.04 -50.71
N LYS A 105 -13.04 20.44 -49.65
CA LYS A 105 -13.84 19.97 -48.52
C LYS A 105 -14.38 21.13 -47.69
N ASN A 106 -13.61 22.22 -47.60
CA ASN A 106 -13.90 23.39 -46.77
C ASN A 106 -14.14 24.63 -47.64
N ASP A 107 -14.56 25.73 -47.00
CA ASP A 107 -14.66 27.06 -47.60
C ASP A 107 -13.32 27.82 -47.64
N TYR A 108 -12.23 27.13 -47.32
CA TYR A 108 -10.85 27.60 -47.45
C TYR A 108 -9.95 26.53 -48.08
N ASP A 109 -8.96 26.96 -48.88
CA ASP A 109 -7.91 26.09 -49.39
C ASP A 109 -6.81 25.81 -48.35
N GLU A 110 -5.86 24.94 -48.70
CA GLU A 110 -4.68 24.58 -47.89
C GLU A 110 -3.79 25.78 -47.49
N ASN A 111 -3.93 26.92 -48.16
CA ASN A 111 -3.20 28.17 -47.87
C ASN A 111 -4.06 29.17 -47.06
N GLY A 112 -5.28 28.80 -46.69
CA GLY A 112 -6.24 29.64 -45.97
C GLY A 112 -6.95 30.68 -46.84
N ASN A 113 -6.89 30.57 -48.18
CA ASN A 113 -7.65 31.45 -49.07
C ASN A 113 -9.11 30.98 -49.16
N PRO A 114 -10.08 31.91 -49.21
CA PRO A 114 -11.48 31.54 -49.34
C PRO A 114 -11.75 30.89 -50.71
N VAL A 115 -12.44 29.75 -50.68
CA VAL A 115 -12.90 28.99 -51.85
C VAL A 115 -14.37 28.61 -51.67
N GLN A 116 -15.03 28.21 -52.76
CA GLN A 116 -16.36 27.65 -52.64
C GLN A 116 -16.24 26.18 -52.23
N GLN A 117 -16.85 25.79 -51.12
CA GLN A 117 -16.93 24.39 -50.70
C GLN A 117 -17.55 23.54 -51.83
N PHE A 118 -17.01 22.33 -52.00
CA PHE A 118 -17.32 21.36 -53.06
C PHE A 118 -17.04 21.81 -54.49
N SER A 119 -16.43 22.97 -54.70
CA SER A 119 -15.96 23.38 -56.02
C SER A 119 -14.69 22.63 -56.42
N TYR A 120 -14.45 22.54 -57.73
CA TYR A 120 -13.26 21.94 -58.32
C TYR A 120 -11.96 22.57 -57.78
N ALA A 121 -10.99 21.74 -57.41
CA ALA A 121 -9.65 22.13 -56.97
C ALA A 121 -8.55 21.70 -57.96
N LYS A 122 -8.37 20.39 -58.15
CA LYS A 122 -7.32 19.79 -59.00
C LYS A 122 -7.80 18.45 -59.59
N HIS A 123 -7.09 17.92 -60.58
CA HIS A 123 -7.36 16.60 -61.13
C HIS A 123 -6.08 15.91 -61.65
N VAL A 124 -6.16 14.59 -61.83
CA VAL A 124 -5.16 13.76 -62.53
C VAL A 124 -5.87 12.74 -63.42
N THR A 125 -5.41 12.62 -64.68
CA THR A 125 -5.88 11.64 -65.65
C THR A 125 -4.70 10.80 -66.12
N GLN A 126 -4.54 9.59 -65.59
CA GLN A 126 -3.30 8.79 -65.80
C GLN A 126 -3.55 7.29 -65.97
N MET A 127 -4.50 6.72 -65.24
CA MET A 127 -4.73 5.27 -65.16
C MET A 127 -6.20 4.96 -65.38
N ASP A 128 -6.49 3.82 -66.02
CA ASP A 128 -7.82 3.23 -66.06
C ASP A 128 -8.03 2.44 -64.75
N TYR A 129 -8.94 2.93 -63.92
CA TYR A 129 -9.32 2.32 -62.64
C TYR A 129 -10.54 1.40 -62.80
N GLU A 130 -10.90 1.05 -64.04
CA GLU A 130 -11.87 0.03 -64.43
C GLU A 130 -13.33 0.30 -64.00
N HIS A 131 -13.84 1.52 -64.18
CA HIS A 131 -15.15 2.02 -63.74
C HIS A 131 -15.10 2.68 -62.38
N CYS A 132 -14.35 2.12 -61.42
CA CYS A 132 -14.33 2.53 -60.01
C CYS A 132 -15.72 2.47 -59.36
N ASN A 133 -16.04 1.39 -58.66
CA ASN A 133 -17.30 1.31 -57.92
C ASN A 133 -17.22 1.94 -56.52
N GLY A 134 -16.03 1.99 -55.92
CA GLY A 134 -15.90 2.57 -54.59
C GLY A 134 -14.48 2.99 -54.27
N MET A 135 -14.31 3.83 -53.26
CA MET A 135 -12.99 4.30 -52.86
C MET A 135 -12.94 4.74 -51.39
N THR A 136 -11.74 4.66 -50.81
CA THR A 136 -11.50 5.13 -49.43
C THR A 136 -10.14 5.78 -49.28
N TYR A 137 -9.99 6.57 -48.23
CA TYR A 137 -8.74 7.16 -47.80
C TYR A 137 -8.12 6.33 -46.69
N ASP A 138 -6.82 6.05 -46.81
CA ASP A 138 -5.96 5.53 -45.75
C ASP A 138 -5.29 6.73 -45.06
N PRO A 139 -5.82 7.18 -43.90
CA PRO A 139 -5.31 8.37 -43.23
C PRO A 139 -3.92 8.16 -42.63
N VAL A 140 -3.43 6.92 -42.50
CA VAL A 140 -2.14 6.66 -41.86
C VAL A 140 -1.01 6.66 -42.89
N ASP A 141 -1.20 6.00 -44.03
CA ASP A 141 -0.21 5.99 -45.12
C ASP A 141 -0.42 7.11 -46.15
N LYS A 142 -1.44 7.97 -45.96
CA LYS A 142 -1.76 9.10 -46.84
C LYS A 142 -1.93 8.68 -48.30
N ARG A 143 -2.77 7.66 -48.51
CA ARG A 143 -3.05 7.06 -49.83
C ARG A 143 -4.53 6.80 -50.00
N ILE A 144 -4.98 6.67 -51.24
CA ILE A 144 -6.37 6.39 -51.58
C ILE A 144 -6.43 5.02 -52.25
N LEU A 145 -7.39 4.21 -51.81
CA LEU A 145 -7.66 2.89 -52.34
C LEU A 145 -8.89 2.97 -53.24
N ILE A 146 -8.78 2.44 -54.44
CA ILE A 146 -9.81 2.51 -55.49
C ILE A 146 -10.24 1.09 -55.86
N ALA A 147 -11.50 0.76 -55.58
CA ALA A 147 -12.15 -0.49 -55.95
C ALA A 147 -12.61 -0.42 -57.39
N GLY A 148 -11.83 -1.03 -58.29
CA GLY A 148 -12.10 -0.97 -59.72
C GLY A 148 -13.29 -1.78 -60.20
N GLY A 149 -14.13 -2.36 -59.35
CA GLY A 149 -15.33 -3.05 -59.78
C GLY A 149 -15.05 -4.21 -60.76
N LYS A 150 -15.78 -4.24 -61.88
CA LYS A 150 -15.67 -5.33 -62.86
C LYS A 150 -14.45 -5.11 -63.77
N ALA A 151 -13.41 -5.90 -63.54
CA ALA A 151 -12.18 -5.85 -64.31
C ALA A 151 -12.37 -5.94 -65.85
N LEU A 152 -11.86 -4.92 -66.55
CA LEU A 152 -11.72 -4.89 -68.01
C LEU A 152 -10.52 -5.74 -68.43
N ASN A 153 -9.39 -5.59 -67.72
CA ASN A 153 -8.25 -6.46 -67.84
C ASN A 153 -8.35 -7.59 -66.81
N LYS A 154 -8.41 -8.84 -67.28
CA LYS A 154 -8.55 -10.02 -66.41
C LYS A 154 -7.47 -10.14 -65.33
N GLU A 155 -6.27 -9.60 -65.54
CA GLU A 155 -5.20 -9.59 -64.53
C GLU A 155 -5.55 -8.74 -63.29
N ASN A 156 -6.46 -7.76 -63.45
CA ASN A 156 -6.95 -6.90 -62.38
C ASN A 156 -8.08 -7.55 -61.57
N THR A 157 -8.51 -8.78 -61.91
CA THR A 157 -9.54 -9.50 -61.14
C THR A 157 -9.16 -9.56 -59.66
N GLY A 158 -10.01 -9.02 -58.78
CA GLY A 158 -9.79 -9.00 -57.34
C GLY A 158 -8.66 -8.06 -56.88
N CYS A 159 -8.28 -7.07 -57.68
CA CYS A 159 -7.31 -6.05 -57.31
C CYS A 159 -7.94 -4.78 -56.77
N ILE A 160 -7.19 -4.08 -55.92
CA ILE A 160 -7.38 -2.68 -55.55
C ILE A 160 -6.29 -1.84 -56.21
N PHE A 161 -6.61 -0.61 -56.64
CA PHE A 161 -5.63 0.36 -57.12
C PHE A 161 -5.31 1.35 -56.01
N ILE A 162 -4.04 1.73 -55.89
CA ILE A 162 -3.57 2.64 -54.84
C ILE A 162 -2.99 3.88 -55.49
N VAL A 163 -3.39 5.05 -55.00
CA VAL A 163 -2.92 6.35 -55.46
C VAL A 163 -2.49 7.20 -54.27
N ASP A 164 -1.60 8.15 -54.52
CA ASP A 164 -1.13 9.11 -53.52
C ASP A 164 -2.24 10.14 -53.25
N SER A 165 -2.58 10.42 -51.98
CA SER A 165 -3.73 11.29 -51.67
C SER A 165 -3.49 12.76 -52.04
N GLU A 166 -2.22 13.20 -52.02
CA GLU A 166 -1.86 14.59 -52.27
C GLU A 166 -1.68 14.90 -53.76
N THR A 167 -0.93 14.05 -54.46
CA THR A 167 -0.63 14.23 -55.88
C THR A 167 -1.69 13.61 -56.78
N LEU A 168 -2.52 12.69 -56.26
CA LEU A 168 -3.45 11.84 -57.01
C LEU A 168 -2.75 10.94 -58.05
N GLY A 169 -1.43 10.78 -57.93
CA GLY A 169 -0.63 9.96 -58.82
C GLY A 169 -0.79 8.48 -58.49
N TYR A 170 -0.83 7.64 -59.53
CA TYR A 170 -0.85 6.19 -59.38
C TYR A 170 0.41 5.67 -58.67
N ILE A 171 0.23 4.86 -57.62
CA ILE A 171 1.30 4.20 -56.87
C ILE A 171 1.45 2.76 -57.35
N GLU A 172 0.44 1.93 -57.07
CA GLU A 172 0.50 0.50 -57.32
C GLU A 172 -0.88 -0.16 -57.40
N LYS A 173 -0.88 -1.47 -57.61
CA LYS A 173 -2.08 -2.32 -57.62
C LYS A 173 -1.81 -3.56 -56.80
N VAL A 174 -2.69 -3.85 -55.85
CA VAL A 174 -2.54 -4.96 -54.90
C VAL A 174 -3.64 -6.00 -55.12
N LYS A 175 -3.32 -7.28 -54.96
CA LYS A 175 -4.28 -8.38 -55.09
C LYS A 175 -4.93 -8.64 -53.73
N ILE A 176 -6.24 -8.43 -53.64
CA ILE A 176 -7.04 -8.66 -52.42
C ILE A 176 -7.73 -10.02 -52.46
N ALA A 177 -8.21 -10.43 -53.65
CA ALA A 177 -8.89 -11.71 -53.83
C ALA A 177 -8.46 -12.41 -55.12
N GLU A 178 -8.35 -13.74 -55.07
CA GLU A 178 -8.03 -14.56 -56.26
C GLU A 178 -9.14 -14.56 -57.31
N LYS A 179 -10.38 -14.33 -56.89
CA LYS A 179 -11.58 -14.35 -57.74
C LYS A 179 -12.58 -13.32 -57.26
N GLY A 180 -13.44 -12.88 -58.18
CA GLY A 180 -14.47 -11.90 -57.92
C GLY A 180 -14.01 -10.47 -58.22
N ARG A 181 -14.95 -9.53 -58.11
CA ARG A 181 -14.69 -8.10 -58.24
C ARG A 181 -14.61 -7.45 -56.86
N VAL A 182 -13.64 -6.55 -56.67
CA VAL A 182 -13.64 -5.63 -55.52
C VAL A 182 -14.63 -4.53 -55.86
N SER A 183 -15.81 -4.55 -55.23
CA SER A 183 -16.91 -3.64 -55.56
C SER A 183 -16.86 -2.36 -54.74
N ALA A 184 -16.39 -2.41 -53.50
CA ALA A 184 -16.25 -1.23 -52.65
C ALA A 184 -15.21 -1.53 -51.57
N VAL A 185 -14.69 -0.49 -50.93
CA VAL A 185 -13.73 -0.57 -49.85
C VAL A 185 -13.93 0.60 -48.91
N ASP A 186 -13.83 0.38 -47.60
CA ASP A 186 -13.66 1.46 -46.65
C ASP A 186 -12.71 1.12 -45.51
N TYR A 187 -12.19 2.15 -44.85
CA TYR A 187 -11.28 2.03 -43.72
C TYR A 187 -12.04 2.01 -42.40
N TRP A 188 -11.79 0.99 -41.59
CA TRP A 188 -12.40 0.82 -40.27
C TRP A 188 -11.47 1.36 -39.19
N GLU A 189 -11.63 2.64 -38.89
CA GLU A 189 -10.71 3.41 -38.03
C GLU A 189 -10.56 2.81 -36.63
N LYS A 190 -11.66 2.32 -36.04
CA LYS A 190 -11.70 1.71 -34.70
C LYS A 190 -10.68 0.58 -34.52
N ASN A 191 -10.38 -0.15 -35.59
CA ASN A 191 -9.59 -1.37 -35.56
C ASN A 191 -8.30 -1.31 -36.39
N ASP A 192 -8.00 -0.18 -37.05
CA ASP A 192 -6.86 -0.04 -37.98
C ASP A 192 -6.91 -1.12 -39.09
N GLN A 193 -8.08 -1.25 -39.74
CA GLN A 193 -8.40 -2.34 -40.69
C GLN A 193 -9.06 -1.81 -41.97
N PHE A 194 -9.01 -2.59 -43.05
CA PHE A 194 -9.82 -2.34 -44.25
C PHE A 194 -10.93 -3.36 -44.37
N VAL A 195 -12.08 -2.91 -44.87
CA VAL A 195 -13.20 -3.78 -45.21
C VAL A 195 -13.46 -3.68 -46.70
N PHE A 196 -13.54 -4.81 -47.38
CA PHE A 196 -13.80 -4.89 -48.82
C PHE A 196 -15.11 -5.59 -49.10
N LEU A 197 -15.91 -5.05 -50.02
CA LEU A 197 -17.06 -5.75 -50.57
C LEU A 197 -16.66 -6.53 -51.82
N ILE A 198 -16.59 -7.86 -51.70
CA ILE A 198 -16.16 -8.74 -52.79
C ILE A 198 -17.38 -9.41 -53.45
N GLY A 199 -17.60 -9.08 -54.73
CA GLY A 199 -18.62 -9.70 -55.57
C GLY A 199 -18.10 -10.96 -56.26
N VAL A 200 -18.56 -12.13 -55.83
CA VAL A 200 -18.15 -13.44 -56.39
C VAL A 200 -18.94 -13.78 -57.66
N THR A 201 -20.22 -13.42 -57.68
CA THR A 201 -21.10 -13.52 -58.86
C THR A 201 -21.86 -12.21 -59.07
N GLN A 202 -22.83 -12.18 -59.99
CA GLN A 202 -23.68 -10.99 -60.13
C GLN A 202 -24.57 -10.73 -58.92
N THR A 203 -24.85 -11.71 -58.05
CA THR A 203 -25.79 -11.55 -56.93
C THR A 203 -25.26 -12.16 -55.64
N SER A 204 -23.95 -12.38 -55.54
CA SER A 204 -23.34 -12.98 -54.36
C SER A 204 -22.14 -12.13 -53.96
N PHE A 205 -22.26 -11.55 -52.77
CA PHE A 205 -21.29 -10.65 -52.18
C PHE A 205 -20.93 -11.11 -50.77
N LYS A 206 -19.75 -10.70 -50.33
CA LYS A 206 -19.28 -10.85 -48.96
C LYS A 206 -18.43 -9.66 -48.58
N PHE A 207 -18.43 -9.31 -47.29
CA PHE A 207 -17.44 -8.41 -46.74
C PHE A 207 -16.19 -9.21 -46.36
N VAL A 208 -15.02 -8.66 -46.63
CA VAL A 208 -13.71 -9.24 -46.28
C VAL A 208 -12.97 -8.20 -45.46
N ILE A 209 -12.58 -8.56 -44.25
CA ILE A 209 -11.86 -7.69 -43.32
C ILE A 209 -10.38 -8.04 -43.39
N THR A 210 -9.52 -7.04 -43.51
CA THR A 210 -8.07 -7.20 -43.56
C THR A 210 -7.37 -6.30 -42.55
N ASP A 211 -6.14 -6.66 -42.20
CA ASP A 211 -5.20 -5.68 -41.63
C ASP A 211 -4.76 -4.67 -42.70
N ARG A 212 -3.91 -3.71 -42.32
CA ARG A 212 -3.38 -2.68 -43.23
C ARG A 212 -2.38 -3.18 -44.28
N ASP A 213 -1.83 -4.36 -44.06
CA ASP A 213 -0.99 -5.05 -45.04
C ASP A 213 -1.81 -5.93 -45.99
N PHE A 214 -3.15 -5.81 -45.94
CA PHE A 214 -4.13 -6.54 -46.75
C PHE A 214 -4.17 -8.05 -46.49
N ASN A 215 -3.69 -8.51 -45.33
CA ASN A 215 -3.89 -9.90 -44.92
C ASN A 215 -5.32 -10.07 -44.42
N VAL A 216 -6.03 -11.06 -44.96
CA VAL A 216 -7.41 -11.37 -44.56
C VAL A 216 -7.45 -11.84 -43.11
N LEU A 217 -8.24 -11.15 -42.30
CA LEU A 217 -8.48 -11.45 -40.89
C LEU A 217 -9.81 -12.18 -40.69
N ASP A 218 -10.85 -11.75 -41.40
CA ASP A 218 -12.19 -12.33 -41.31
C ASP A 218 -13.01 -12.13 -42.59
N GLU A 219 -14.12 -12.85 -42.72
CA GLU A 219 -15.09 -12.68 -43.79
C GLU A 219 -16.54 -12.81 -43.30
N PHE A 220 -17.37 -11.86 -43.70
CA PHE A 220 -18.80 -11.85 -43.41
C PHE A 220 -19.59 -12.13 -44.70
N ALA A 221 -20.19 -13.33 -44.77
CA ALA A 221 -21.07 -13.76 -45.85
C ALA A 221 -22.55 -13.48 -45.53
N GLY A 222 -23.40 -13.30 -46.55
CA GLY A 222 -24.83 -13.03 -46.33
C GLY A 222 -25.24 -11.58 -46.56
N VAL A 223 -24.49 -10.86 -47.40
CA VAL A 223 -24.88 -9.56 -47.94
C VAL A 223 -26.18 -9.70 -48.74
N ASP A 224 -27.17 -8.87 -48.42
CA ASP A 224 -28.50 -8.95 -49.03
C ASP A 224 -28.52 -8.28 -50.40
N SER A 225 -28.56 -9.10 -51.46
CA SER A 225 -28.70 -8.64 -52.84
C SER A 225 -30.17 -8.53 -53.29
N SER A 226 -31.14 -8.53 -52.38
CA SER A 226 -32.57 -8.41 -52.73
C SER A 226 -32.90 -7.05 -53.34
N ALA A 227 -32.22 -6.00 -52.87
CA ALA A 227 -32.41 -4.63 -53.31
C ALA A 227 -31.74 -4.35 -54.68
N GLY A 228 -30.83 -5.20 -55.16
CA GLY A 228 -30.18 -4.99 -56.45
C GLY A 228 -29.15 -6.06 -56.82
N ASN A 229 -28.71 -6.06 -58.08
CA ASN A 229 -27.66 -6.98 -58.56
C ASN A 229 -26.24 -6.41 -58.41
N THR A 230 -26.08 -5.28 -57.73
CA THR A 230 -24.77 -4.70 -57.36
C THR A 230 -24.97 -3.64 -56.29
N PHE A 231 -23.85 -3.15 -55.76
CA PHE A 231 -23.75 -2.01 -54.88
C PHE A 231 -23.06 -0.88 -55.64
N GLN A 232 -23.42 0.35 -55.32
CA GLN A 232 -22.69 1.55 -55.72
C GLN A 232 -21.42 1.60 -54.88
N ASP A 233 -21.52 2.08 -53.64
CA ASP A 233 -20.42 2.11 -52.68
C ASP A 233 -20.92 1.88 -51.24
N PHE A 234 -20.01 1.90 -50.26
CA PHE A 234 -20.35 2.01 -48.84
C PHE A 234 -19.31 2.84 -48.08
N CYS A 235 -19.71 3.36 -46.93
CA CYS A 235 -18.78 3.84 -45.92
C CYS A 235 -18.98 3.12 -44.58
N ILE A 236 -18.01 3.24 -43.69
CA ILE A 236 -18.02 2.71 -42.33
C ILE A 236 -18.06 3.89 -41.37
N SER A 237 -19.00 3.81 -40.43
CA SER A 237 -19.10 4.73 -39.30
C SER A 237 -19.28 3.92 -38.02
N GLY A 238 -18.26 3.94 -37.16
CA GLY A 238 -18.22 3.12 -35.94
C GLY A 238 -18.23 1.63 -36.23
N ASP A 239 -19.30 0.93 -35.85
CA ASP A 239 -19.49 -0.50 -36.12
C ASP A 239 -20.24 -0.79 -37.42
N TYR A 240 -20.76 0.24 -38.09
CA TYR A 240 -21.75 0.06 -39.14
C TYR A 240 -21.17 0.33 -40.53
N ILE A 241 -21.38 -0.62 -41.43
CA ILE A 241 -21.26 -0.40 -42.87
C ILE A 241 -22.58 0.18 -43.37
N ILE A 242 -22.53 1.36 -43.98
CA ILE A 242 -23.67 2.07 -44.56
C ILE A 242 -23.50 1.98 -46.08
N SER A 243 -24.28 1.11 -46.72
CA SER A 243 -24.12 0.80 -48.14
C SER A 243 -25.29 1.30 -48.98
N ILE A 244 -24.96 1.77 -50.20
CA ILE A 244 -25.93 2.15 -51.22
C ILE A 244 -26.07 0.98 -52.21
N PRO A 245 -27.10 0.11 -52.09
CA PRO A 245 -27.43 -0.86 -53.13
C PRO A 245 -27.88 -0.16 -54.42
N PHE A 246 -27.62 -0.80 -55.56
CA PHE A 246 -28.03 -0.28 -56.86
C PHE A 246 -29.48 -0.68 -57.21
N MET A 247 -30.44 0.23 -57.00
CA MET A 247 -31.89 -0.03 -57.11
C MET A 247 -32.48 0.22 -58.52
N LYS A 248 -31.75 0.86 -59.44
CA LYS A 248 -32.25 1.34 -60.75
C LYS A 248 -32.90 0.27 -61.64
N ARG A 249 -32.75 -1.02 -61.34
CA ARG A 249 -33.33 -2.14 -62.10
C ARG A 249 -34.54 -2.80 -61.44
N THR A 250 -34.96 -2.37 -60.25
CA THR A 250 -36.02 -3.01 -59.46
C THR A 250 -37.37 -2.26 -59.50
N ALA A 251 -37.38 -1.01 -60.02
CA ALA A 251 -38.54 -0.10 -59.96
C ALA A 251 -38.95 0.30 -58.53
N GLU A 252 -38.05 0.12 -57.57
CA GLU A 252 -38.17 0.53 -56.17
C GLU A 252 -37.39 1.83 -55.93
N ASP A 253 -37.73 2.53 -54.85
CA ASP A 253 -37.03 3.75 -54.43
C ASP A 253 -35.62 3.40 -53.91
N ASP A 254 -34.71 4.39 -53.92
CA ASP A 254 -33.35 4.21 -53.41
C ASP A 254 -33.37 3.93 -51.90
N THR A 255 -32.43 3.09 -51.44
CA THR A 255 -32.33 2.69 -50.03
C THR A 255 -30.90 2.73 -49.52
N LEU A 256 -30.75 2.77 -48.20
CA LEU A 256 -29.52 2.47 -47.48
C LEU A 256 -29.66 1.12 -46.81
N GLN A 257 -28.68 0.24 -47.00
CA GLN A 257 -28.55 -0.99 -46.22
C GLN A 257 -27.45 -0.83 -45.18
N VAL A 258 -27.79 -1.08 -43.92
CA VAL A 258 -26.87 -0.95 -42.79
C VAL A 258 -26.53 -2.33 -42.25
N TYR A 259 -25.24 -2.64 -42.23
CA TYR A 259 -24.70 -3.90 -41.69
C TYR A 259 -23.87 -3.61 -40.45
N SER A 260 -23.97 -4.45 -39.42
CA SER A 260 -23.07 -4.38 -38.27
C SER A 260 -21.86 -5.28 -38.52
N LEU A 261 -20.66 -4.74 -38.31
CA LEU A 261 -19.40 -5.46 -38.37
C LEU A 261 -19.25 -6.43 -37.19
N THR A 262 -19.68 -6.02 -35.99
CA THR A 262 -19.65 -6.89 -34.80
C THR A 262 -20.69 -8.00 -34.86
N GLU A 263 -21.92 -7.71 -35.27
CA GLU A 263 -22.98 -8.73 -35.38
C GLU A 263 -22.91 -9.54 -36.67
N GLN A 264 -22.11 -9.10 -37.65
CA GLN A 264 -21.94 -9.75 -38.95
C GLN A 264 -23.27 -10.10 -39.62
N ARG A 265 -24.13 -9.09 -39.77
CA ARG A 265 -25.44 -9.22 -40.43
C ARG A 265 -25.99 -7.87 -40.88
N LEU A 266 -26.96 -7.91 -41.80
CA LEU A 266 -27.84 -6.77 -42.06
C LEU A 266 -28.64 -6.45 -40.79
N VAL A 267 -28.60 -5.20 -40.36
CA VAL A 267 -29.32 -4.71 -39.17
C VAL A 267 -30.49 -3.80 -39.54
N GLY A 268 -30.50 -3.20 -40.73
CA GLY A 268 -31.63 -2.43 -41.23
C GLY A 268 -31.52 -2.03 -42.69
N THR A 269 -32.68 -1.72 -43.29
CA THR A 269 -32.82 -1.12 -44.61
C THR A 269 -33.70 0.10 -44.50
N TYR A 270 -33.22 1.25 -44.96
CA TYR A 270 -33.84 2.56 -44.77
C TYR A 270 -34.03 3.25 -46.12
N GLY A 271 -35.06 4.11 -46.25
CA GLY A 271 -35.27 4.87 -47.48
C GLY A 271 -34.21 5.96 -47.65
N LEU A 272 -33.72 6.15 -48.87
CA LEU A 272 -32.80 7.23 -49.22
C LEU A 272 -33.58 8.28 -50.02
N TRP A 273 -33.77 9.46 -49.41
CA TRP A 273 -34.50 10.57 -50.01
C TRP A 273 -33.57 11.78 -50.13
N LEU A 274 -33.18 12.15 -51.35
CA LEU A 274 -32.33 13.33 -51.57
C LEU A 274 -33.20 14.57 -51.87
N GLU A 275 -32.85 15.70 -51.28
CA GLU A 275 -33.55 16.96 -51.53
C GLU A 275 -33.48 17.38 -53.01
N GLY A 276 -34.61 17.81 -53.58
CA GLY A 276 -34.64 18.42 -54.92
C GLY A 276 -34.59 17.45 -56.09
N GLU A 277 -34.96 16.17 -55.90
CA GLU A 277 -35.14 15.16 -56.95
C GLU A 277 -36.32 15.45 -57.92
N GLU A 278 -36.39 16.65 -58.52
CA GLU A 278 -37.35 16.93 -59.61
C GLU A 278 -36.88 16.37 -60.97
N THR A 279 -35.61 15.96 -61.05
CA THR A 279 -34.95 15.38 -62.22
C THR A 279 -34.10 14.19 -61.80
N TYR A 280 -33.67 13.36 -62.75
CA TYR A 280 -32.89 12.16 -62.47
C TYR A 280 -31.58 12.48 -61.71
N VAL A 281 -31.46 11.94 -60.49
CA VAL A 281 -30.27 11.93 -59.62
C VAL A 281 -29.91 10.47 -59.35
N GLU A 282 -28.63 10.12 -59.45
CA GLU A 282 -28.11 8.78 -59.11
C GLU A 282 -27.10 8.94 -57.97
N PRO A 283 -27.31 8.33 -56.79
CA PRO A 283 -26.30 8.27 -55.75
C PRO A 283 -25.19 7.32 -56.18
N GLU A 284 -23.97 7.82 -56.24
CA GLU A 284 -22.81 7.09 -56.77
C GLU A 284 -21.91 6.59 -55.63
N SER A 285 -21.78 7.34 -54.55
CA SER A 285 -20.98 6.92 -53.39
C SER A 285 -21.32 7.72 -52.14
N ILE A 286 -20.84 7.24 -50.99
CA ILE A 286 -21.06 7.77 -49.66
C ILE A 286 -19.74 7.77 -48.88
N CYS A 287 -19.50 8.80 -48.08
CA CYS A 287 -18.42 8.83 -47.09
C CYS A 287 -18.85 9.58 -45.82
N GLU A 288 -18.14 9.35 -44.71
CA GLU A 288 -18.25 10.18 -43.52
C GLU A 288 -17.22 11.32 -43.58
N ILE A 289 -17.66 12.56 -43.33
CA ILE A 289 -16.82 13.77 -43.46
C ILE A 289 -16.56 14.47 -42.11
N ALA A 290 -17.32 14.10 -41.08
CA ALA A 290 -17.16 14.44 -39.66
C ALA A 290 -18.04 13.49 -38.85
N PRO A 291 -17.87 13.37 -37.52
CA PRO A 291 -18.69 12.50 -36.67
C PRO A 291 -20.20 12.61 -36.90
N GLY A 292 -20.81 11.52 -37.34
CA GLY A 292 -22.23 11.43 -37.68
C GLY A 292 -22.66 12.29 -38.88
N LYS A 293 -21.71 12.93 -39.58
CA LYS A 293 -21.98 13.76 -40.76
C LYS A 293 -21.54 13.00 -42.01
N LEU A 294 -22.53 12.52 -42.73
CA LEU A 294 -22.32 11.74 -43.95
C LEU A 294 -22.50 12.62 -45.18
N LEU A 295 -21.78 12.30 -46.24
CA LEU A 295 -21.80 12.96 -47.54
C LEU A 295 -22.11 11.90 -48.61
N ILE A 296 -23.10 12.18 -49.46
CA ILE A 296 -23.35 11.42 -50.68
C ILE A 296 -22.91 12.24 -51.88
N GLY A 297 -22.11 11.62 -52.75
CA GLY A 297 -21.82 12.12 -54.09
C GLY A 297 -22.84 11.55 -55.07
N SER A 298 -23.49 12.41 -55.83
CA SER A 298 -24.52 12.02 -56.79
C SER A 298 -24.32 12.68 -58.14
N MET A 299 -24.86 12.04 -59.18
CA MET A 299 -24.80 12.55 -60.54
C MET A 299 -26.19 12.97 -61.03
N GLN A 300 -26.32 14.24 -61.41
CA GLN A 300 -27.54 14.80 -62.00
C GLN A 300 -27.38 14.94 -63.51
N LYS A 301 -28.38 14.50 -64.27
CA LYS A 301 -28.26 14.37 -65.74
C LYS A 301 -28.57 15.64 -66.55
N ASP A 302 -29.49 16.49 -66.07
CA ASP A 302 -29.98 17.64 -66.86
C ASP A 302 -30.04 18.94 -66.05
N PRO A 303 -29.06 19.86 -66.23
CA PRO A 303 -27.78 19.64 -66.90
C PRO A 303 -26.86 18.69 -66.11
N ASN A 304 -25.82 18.19 -66.76
CA ASN A 304 -24.84 17.27 -66.16
C ASN A 304 -24.08 17.95 -65.00
N ARG A 305 -24.30 17.53 -63.75
CA ARG A 305 -23.68 18.11 -62.54
C ARG A 305 -23.35 17.06 -61.49
N VAL A 306 -22.20 17.22 -60.84
CA VAL A 306 -21.85 16.49 -59.61
C VAL A 306 -22.51 17.22 -58.46
N VAL A 307 -23.37 16.54 -57.71
CA VAL A 307 -24.13 17.12 -56.61
C VAL A 307 -23.79 16.39 -55.31
N PHE A 308 -23.64 17.16 -54.25
CA PHE A 308 -23.31 16.67 -52.92
C PHE A 308 -24.48 16.86 -51.98
N TYR A 309 -24.81 15.81 -51.23
CA TYR A 309 -25.85 15.82 -50.21
C TYR A 309 -25.26 15.46 -48.86
N THR A 310 -25.68 16.13 -47.80
CA THR A 310 -25.25 15.78 -46.44
C THR A 310 -26.42 15.43 -45.55
N THR A 311 -26.17 14.56 -44.58
CA THR A 311 -27.04 14.37 -43.43
C THR A 311 -26.23 14.41 -42.14
N GLN A 312 -26.88 14.76 -41.03
CA GLN A 312 -26.31 14.66 -39.69
C GLN A 312 -27.16 13.68 -38.89
N VAL A 313 -26.53 12.62 -38.42
CA VAL A 313 -27.11 11.61 -37.55
C VAL A 313 -26.43 11.63 -36.18
N ALA A 314 -27.02 10.93 -35.21
CA ALA A 314 -26.48 10.89 -33.85
C ALA A 314 -25.15 10.11 -33.81
N ALA A 315 -24.09 10.80 -33.40
CA ALA A 315 -22.77 10.24 -33.14
C ALA A 315 -22.67 9.69 -31.71
N ALA A 316 -21.93 8.61 -31.52
CA ALA A 316 -21.66 8.01 -30.22
C ALA A 316 -20.15 7.87 -29.99
N PHE A 317 -19.72 8.22 -28.78
CA PHE A 317 -18.36 8.11 -28.28
C PHE A 317 -18.22 7.00 -27.24
N SER A 318 -17.02 6.47 -27.11
CA SER A 318 -16.67 5.48 -26.10
C SER A 318 -15.73 6.05 -25.03
N VAL A 319 -15.87 5.57 -23.79
CA VAL A 319 -14.90 5.79 -22.72
C VAL A 319 -14.49 4.42 -22.19
N ARG A 320 -13.25 4.03 -22.46
CA ARG A 320 -12.64 2.80 -21.94
C ARG A 320 -12.01 3.08 -20.58
N THR A 321 -12.23 2.18 -19.64
CA THR A 321 -11.72 2.27 -18.27
C THR A 321 -10.93 1.01 -17.95
N ASP A 322 -9.74 1.18 -17.37
CA ASP A 322 -8.96 0.09 -16.81
C ASP A 322 -8.45 0.43 -15.41
N VAL A 323 -8.34 -0.58 -14.54
CA VAL A 323 -7.88 -0.39 -13.17
C VAL A 323 -7.05 -1.55 -12.65
N ALA A 324 -5.89 -1.23 -12.08
CA ALA A 324 -5.03 -2.18 -11.38
C ALA A 324 -5.12 -1.99 -9.86
N ASN A 325 -5.50 -3.05 -9.15
CA ASN A 325 -5.66 -3.11 -7.68
C ASN A 325 -6.70 -2.15 -7.10
N GLY A 326 -7.82 -1.98 -7.80
CA GLY A 326 -8.96 -1.19 -7.37
C GLY A 326 -10.23 -1.55 -8.15
N THR A 327 -11.23 -0.70 -8.01
CA THR A 327 -12.47 -0.71 -8.81
C THR A 327 -12.58 0.61 -9.59
N VAL A 328 -13.29 0.58 -10.70
CA VAL A 328 -13.53 1.73 -11.58
C VAL A 328 -14.93 1.65 -12.17
N THR A 329 -15.52 2.78 -12.53
CA THR A 329 -16.74 2.84 -13.37
C THR A 329 -16.56 1.99 -14.63
N ASP A 330 -17.56 1.19 -14.98
CA ASP A 330 -17.53 0.35 -16.18
C ASP A 330 -17.38 1.18 -17.45
N SER A 331 -16.62 0.64 -18.41
CA SER A 331 -16.45 1.25 -19.73
C SER A 331 -17.80 1.45 -20.42
N GLN A 332 -17.93 2.54 -21.18
CA GLN A 332 -19.11 2.84 -21.98
C GLN A 332 -18.73 2.90 -23.46
N GLN A 333 -19.58 2.34 -24.32
CA GLN A 333 -19.35 2.34 -25.77
C GLN A 333 -20.25 3.34 -26.52
N VAL A 334 -21.25 3.89 -25.83
CA VAL A 334 -22.32 4.67 -26.45
C VAL A 334 -22.67 5.88 -25.59
N LEU A 335 -21.84 6.92 -25.67
CA LEU A 335 -22.05 8.20 -25.02
C LEU A 335 -22.38 9.26 -26.08
N ASP A 336 -23.41 10.07 -25.83
CA ASP A 336 -23.84 11.08 -26.80
C ASP A 336 -22.81 12.23 -26.90
N GLN A 337 -22.63 12.77 -28.11
CA GLN A 337 -21.79 13.94 -28.33
C GLN A 337 -22.15 15.11 -27.41
N GLY A 338 -21.11 15.75 -26.85
CA GLY A 338 -21.24 16.92 -26.00
C GLY A 338 -21.74 16.63 -24.59
N THR A 339 -21.93 15.36 -24.22
CA THR A 339 -22.24 14.98 -22.84
C THR A 339 -20.99 14.94 -21.97
N ASP A 340 -21.19 15.03 -20.65
CA ASP A 340 -20.13 14.81 -19.68
C ASP A 340 -20.19 13.36 -19.18
N PHE A 341 -19.04 12.72 -18.99
CA PHE A 341 -18.94 11.39 -18.41
C PHE A 341 -17.91 11.34 -17.27
N THR A 342 -18.36 10.93 -16.08
CA THR A 342 -17.51 10.86 -14.89
C THR A 342 -17.13 9.42 -14.58
N VAL A 343 -15.82 9.18 -14.51
CA VAL A 343 -15.22 7.92 -14.10
C VAL A 343 -14.83 8.02 -12.63
N GLY A 344 -15.50 7.26 -11.77
CA GLY A 344 -15.13 7.09 -10.37
C GLY A 344 -14.25 5.86 -10.17
N TYR A 345 -13.30 5.93 -9.23
CA TYR A 345 -12.37 4.84 -8.92
C TYR A 345 -12.00 4.78 -7.44
N GLU A 346 -11.86 3.56 -6.92
CA GLU A 346 -11.53 3.30 -5.51
C GLU A 346 -10.42 2.24 -5.38
N PRO A 347 -9.48 2.39 -4.42
CA PRO A 347 -8.45 1.38 -4.17
C PRO A 347 -9.03 0.12 -3.52
N ASN A 348 -8.42 -1.03 -3.82
CA ASN A 348 -8.57 -2.21 -2.97
C ASN A 348 -8.02 -1.95 -1.56
N GLU A 349 -8.42 -2.77 -0.60
CA GLU A 349 -7.93 -2.65 0.77
C GLU A 349 -6.39 -2.68 0.82
N ASN A 350 -5.79 -1.71 1.52
CA ASN A 350 -4.34 -1.54 1.67
C ASN A 350 -3.60 -1.07 0.41
N TYR A 351 -4.28 -0.52 -0.58
CA TYR A 351 -3.68 0.12 -1.75
C TYR A 351 -3.88 1.64 -1.73
N GLU A 352 -3.05 2.36 -2.48
CA GLU A 352 -3.12 3.81 -2.65
C GLU A 352 -2.87 4.24 -4.09
N LEU A 353 -3.51 5.34 -4.49
CA LEU A 353 -3.49 5.83 -5.87
C LEU A 353 -2.07 6.22 -6.26
N ARG A 354 -1.57 5.64 -7.36
CA ARG A 354 -0.18 5.80 -7.78
C ARG A 354 -0.04 6.57 -9.09
N LYS A 355 -0.93 6.32 -10.05
CA LYS A 355 -0.96 6.96 -11.37
C LYS A 355 -2.37 6.95 -11.94
N ILE A 356 -2.66 7.97 -12.75
CA ILE A 356 -3.77 8.02 -13.69
C ILE A 356 -3.17 8.38 -15.05
N TYR A 357 -3.60 7.69 -16.09
CA TYR A 357 -3.36 8.07 -17.48
C TYR A 357 -4.71 8.31 -18.15
N VAL A 358 -4.85 9.41 -18.87
CA VAL A 358 -6.02 9.72 -19.70
C VAL A 358 -5.49 9.89 -21.11
N ASP A 359 -6.00 9.11 -22.05
CA ASP A 359 -5.56 9.07 -23.46
C ASP A 359 -4.03 8.93 -23.60
N GLY A 360 -3.44 8.10 -22.74
CA GLY A 360 -1.99 7.89 -22.65
C GLY A 360 -1.21 9.01 -21.93
N GLU A 361 -1.84 10.15 -21.62
CA GLU A 361 -1.23 11.26 -20.89
C GLU A 361 -1.35 11.13 -19.38
N LYS A 362 -0.23 11.29 -18.68
CA LYS A 362 -0.17 11.14 -17.23
C LYS A 362 -0.80 12.35 -16.52
N GLN A 363 -1.78 12.07 -15.65
CA GLN A 363 -2.49 13.11 -14.89
C GLN A 363 -1.93 13.33 -13.48
N ASN A 364 -2.30 14.47 -12.88
CA ASN A 364 -1.97 14.80 -11.50
C ASN A 364 -2.97 14.16 -10.53
N ILE A 365 -2.54 13.11 -9.84
CA ILE A 365 -3.37 12.37 -8.87
C ILE A 365 -3.87 13.21 -7.68
N LEU A 366 -3.31 14.40 -7.44
CA LEU A 366 -3.80 15.31 -6.39
C LEU A 366 -5.02 16.12 -6.83
N GLU A 367 -5.17 16.35 -8.14
CA GLU A 367 -6.34 17.01 -8.73
C GLU A 367 -7.49 16.03 -8.89
N TYR A 368 -7.17 14.76 -9.15
CA TYR A 368 -8.11 13.68 -9.41
C TYR A 368 -7.86 12.53 -8.42
N PRO A 369 -8.26 12.68 -7.14
CA PRO A 369 -7.96 11.67 -6.11
C PRO A 369 -8.91 10.45 -6.16
N THR A 370 -10.11 10.61 -6.70
CA THR A 370 -11.19 9.60 -6.68
C THR A 370 -12.03 9.55 -7.95
N GLU A 371 -11.99 10.58 -8.78
CA GLU A 371 -12.79 10.66 -10.01
C GLU A 371 -12.11 11.52 -11.08
N TYR A 372 -12.47 11.29 -12.34
CA TYR A 372 -12.10 12.11 -13.49
C TYR A 372 -13.34 12.30 -14.38
N THR A 373 -13.58 13.52 -14.85
CA THR A 373 -14.71 13.83 -15.72
C THR A 373 -14.22 14.24 -17.10
N PHE A 374 -14.64 13.49 -18.12
CA PHE A 374 -14.59 13.92 -19.51
C PHE A 374 -15.74 14.90 -19.72
N SER A 375 -15.43 16.17 -19.97
CA SER A 375 -16.45 17.19 -20.23
C SER A 375 -16.63 17.42 -21.71
N ASN A 376 -17.88 17.59 -22.14
CA ASN A 376 -18.24 17.86 -23.53
C ASN A 376 -17.59 16.86 -24.51
N LEU A 377 -17.86 15.57 -24.33
CA LEU A 377 -17.31 14.48 -25.14
C LEU A 377 -17.37 14.79 -26.62
N GLN A 378 -16.21 14.94 -27.23
CA GLN A 378 -16.07 15.09 -28.67
C GLN A 378 -15.32 13.91 -29.29
N ASP A 379 -14.73 13.02 -28.50
CA ASP A 379 -13.90 11.92 -28.99
C ASP A 379 -14.06 10.69 -28.10
N ASP A 380 -13.64 9.55 -28.63
CA ASP A 380 -13.40 8.35 -27.82
C ASP A 380 -12.24 8.61 -26.85
N HIS A 381 -12.37 8.12 -25.62
CA HIS A 381 -11.37 8.30 -24.58
C HIS A 381 -11.02 7.00 -23.87
N GLU A 382 -9.84 6.99 -23.25
CA GLU A 382 -9.38 5.93 -22.37
C GLU A 382 -8.83 6.50 -21.06
N ILE A 383 -9.10 5.82 -19.96
CA ILE A 383 -8.49 6.11 -18.66
C ILE A 383 -7.97 4.85 -17.95
N ASP A 384 -6.70 4.89 -17.59
CA ASP A 384 -6.02 3.84 -16.82
C ASP A 384 -5.72 4.32 -15.40
N ILE A 385 -6.18 3.57 -14.41
CA ILE A 385 -5.93 3.85 -13.00
C ILE A 385 -5.03 2.78 -12.39
N VAL A 386 -3.94 3.20 -11.76
CA VAL A 386 -2.99 2.28 -11.11
C VAL A 386 -2.89 2.60 -9.63
N TYR A 387 -3.21 1.59 -8.81
CA TYR A 387 -2.95 1.60 -7.38
C TYR A 387 -1.73 0.76 -7.01
N THR A 388 -0.98 1.19 -5.99
CA THR A 388 0.17 0.47 -5.42
C THR A 388 -0.13 0.05 -3.99
N GLU A 389 0.43 -1.08 -3.56
CA GLU A 389 0.26 -1.53 -2.17
C GLU A 389 0.92 -0.52 -1.21
N ILE A 390 0.21 -0.18 -0.13
CA ILE A 390 0.73 0.67 0.93
C ILE A 390 1.87 -0.07 1.64
N PRO A 391 3.07 0.53 1.75
CA PRO A 391 4.25 -0.11 2.32
C PRO A 391 3.97 -0.76 3.69
N LYS A 392 4.45 -1.99 3.85
CA LYS A 392 4.32 -2.80 5.06
C LYS A 392 5.71 -3.00 5.68
N PHE A 393 5.88 -2.60 6.93
CA PHE A 393 7.16 -2.61 7.62
C PHE A 393 7.20 -3.65 8.75
N PRO A 394 8.31 -4.36 8.95
CA PRO A 394 8.47 -5.23 10.12
C PRO A 394 8.60 -4.41 11.40
N VAL A 395 7.97 -4.89 12.48
CA VAL A 395 8.12 -4.32 13.82
C VAL A 395 9.29 -5.01 14.52
N VAL A 396 10.34 -4.26 14.83
CA VAL A 396 11.55 -4.81 15.46
C VAL A 396 11.53 -4.47 16.94
N ALA A 397 11.16 -5.43 17.78
CA ALA A 397 11.16 -5.28 19.23
C ALA A 397 12.13 -6.27 19.87
N LYS A 398 13.08 -5.78 20.68
CA LYS A 398 14.00 -6.61 21.48
C LYS A 398 14.04 -6.15 22.93
N ALA A 399 14.43 -7.06 23.82
CA ALA A 399 14.60 -6.77 25.23
C ALA A 399 15.76 -7.55 25.86
N GLN A 400 16.38 -6.97 26.89
CA GLN A 400 17.35 -7.63 27.76
C GLN A 400 16.93 -7.42 29.22
N GLY A 401 16.89 -8.48 30.03
CA GLY A 401 16.34 -8.45 31.40
C GLY A 401 14.80 -8.45 31.45
N GLY A 402 14.14 -8.72 30.33
CA GLY A 402 12.68 -8.80 30.24
C GLY A 402 12.19 -9.33 28.90
N ARG A 403 10.92 -9.08 28.58
CA ARG A 403 10.27 -9.45 27.33
C ARG A 403 9.55 -8.27 26.72
N VAL A 404 9.53 -8.27 25.39
CA VAL A 404 8.69 -7.38 24.58
C VAL A 404 7.84 -8.20 23.63
N LYS A 405 6.65 -7.69 23.30
CA LYS A 405 5.75 -8.31 22.33
C LYS A 405 5.05 -7.21 21.53
N ALA A 406 5.19 -7.24 20.21
CA ALA A 406 4.40 -6.38 19.34
C ALA A 406 2.95 -6.88 19.21
N ALA A 407 1.99 -5.97 19.03
CA ALA A 407 0.60 -6.30 18.68
C ALA A 407 0.52 -7.05 17.37
N GLU A 408 1.25 -6.56 16.38
CA GLU A 408 1.36 -7.16 15.07
C GLU A 408 2.84 -7.23 14.69
N PRO A 409 3.30 -8.29 14.01
CA PRO A 409 4.69 -8.39 13.53
C PRO A 409 5.01 -7.40 12.41
N TYR A 410 3.97 -6.81 11.79
CA TYR A 410 4.10 -5.80 10.74
C TYR A 410 3.12 -4.66 10.92
N VAL A 411 3.48 -3.47 10.45
CA VAL A 411 2.62 -2.28 10.43
C VAL A 411 2.66 -1.65 9.05
N ARG A 412 1.52 -1.19 8.54
CA ARG A 412 1.46 -0.45 7.26
C ARG A 412 1.75 1.03 7.46
N ARG A 413 2.27 1.69 6.43
CA ARG A 413 2.59 3.12 6.47
C ARG A 413 1.38 3.95 6.92
N GLY A 414 1.59 4.86 7.87
CA GLY A 414 0.56 5.72 8.44
C GLY A 414 -0.37 5.05 9.47
N LYS A 415 -0.18 3.75 9.78
CA LYS A 415 -0.90 3.06 10.86
C LYS A 415 -0.08 3.05 12.15
N ASP A 416 -0.78 2.83 13.25
CA ASP A 416 -0.20 2.74 14.59
C ASP A 416 0.10 1.27 14.94
N VAL A 417 1.10 1.04 15.78
CA VAL A 417 1.34 -0.28 16.38
C VAL A 417 1.85 -0.16 17.81
N SER A 418 1.30 -0.98 18.70
CA SER A 418 1.76 -1.04 20.09
C SER A 418 2.71 -2.20 20.34
N VAL A 419 3.64 -2.00 21.29
CA VAL A 419 4.55 -3.00 21.81
C VAL A 419 4.40 -3.05 23.34
N TRP A 420 4.06 -4.22 23.88
CA TRP A 420 4.05 -4.44 25.33
C TRP A 420 5.45 -4.75 25.84
N ILE A 421 5.73 -4.24 27.04
CA ILE A 421 7.04 -4.26 27.68
C ILE A 421 6.83 -4.84 29.09
N LYS A 422 7.56 -5.91 29.43
CA LYS A 422 7.45 -6.57 30.73
C LYS A 422 8.83 -7.00 31.25
N PRO A 423 9.28 -6.53 32.44
CA PRO A 423 10.52 -7.01 33.05
C PRO A 423 10.41 -8.49 33.47
N TYR A 424 11.55 -9.16 33.61
CA TYR A 424 11.62 -10.40 34.36
C TYR A 424 11.45 -10.16 35.86
N GLU A 425 11.24 -11.24 36.60
CA GLU A 425 11.23 -11.19 38.07
C GLU A 425 12.56 -10.62 38.57
N HIS A 426 12.49 -9.73 39.56
CA HIS A 426 13.63 -8.95 40.07
C HIS A 426 14.35 -8.05 39.05
N TYR A 427 13.73 -7.70 37.92
CA TYR A 427 14.23 -6.65 37.02
C TYR A 427 13.28 -5.44 36.99
N GLU A 428 13.82 -4.28 36.65
CA GLU A 428 13.05 -3.04 36.43
C GLU A 428 13.55 -2.31 35.18
N LEU A 429 12.68 -1.51 34.55
CA LEU A 429 13.04 -0.79 33.34
C LEU A 429 14.09 0.26 33.69
N ASP A 430 15.23 0.22 32.99
CA ASP A 430 16.27 1.23 33.14
C ASP A 430 16.15 2.27 32.02
N TRP A 431 16.09 1.81 30.77
CA TRP A 431 15.82 2.68 29.62
C TRP A 431 15.08 1.96 28.51
N LEU A 432 14.34 2.74 27.72
CA LEU A 432 13.70 2.31 26.49
C LEU A 432 14.27 3.13 25.34
N MET A 433 14.76 2.47 24.30
CA MET A 433 15.22 3.12 23.08
C MET A 433 14.25 2.84 21.92
N VAL A 434 13.76 3.92 21.32
CA VAL A 434 12.80 3.93 20.22
C VAL A 434 13.43 4.64 19.04
N ASP A 435 13.53 3.96 17.90
CA ASP A 435 14.10 4.48 16.64
C ASP A 435 15.49 5.17 16.79
N GLY A 436 16.26 4.77 17.81
CA GLY A 436 17.60 5.28 18.10
C GLY A 436 17.66 6.35 19.19
N GLU A 437 16.52 6.77 19.76
CA GLU A 437 16.45 7.75 20.83
C GLU A 437 15.93 7.12 22.12
N ILE A 438 16.50 7.51 23.26
CA ILE A 438 15.99 7.08 24.58
C ILE A 438 14.73 7.87 24.88
N VAL A 439 13.66 7.16 25.23
CA VAL A 439 12.35 7.74 25.55
C VAL A 439 12.02 7.46 27.01
N GLU A 440 11.57 8.48 27.73
CA GLU A 440 11.00 8.30 29.06
C GLU A 440 9.56 7.81 28.94
N LEU A 441 9.25 6.74 29.66
CA LEU A 441 7.90 6.23 29.82
C LEU A 441 7.29 6.79 31.12
N GLU A 442 5.98 6.99 31.11
CA GLU A 442 5.25 7.22 32.36
C GLU A 442 5.47 6.06 33.33
N ASP A 443 5.55 6.38 34.63
CA ASP A 443 5.81 5.38 35.66
C ASP A 443 4.73 4.28 35.64
N GLY A 444 5.18 3.02 35.62
CA GLY A 444 4.31 1.86 35.48
C GLY A 444 3.76 1.60 34.07
N ALA A 445 4.17 2.32 33.03
CA ALA A 445 3.75 2.03 31.65
C ALA A 445 4.21 0.64 31.20
N LYS A 446 3.27 -0.16 30.70
CA LYS A 446 3.50 -1.54 30.22
C LYS A 446 3.47 -1.66 28.69
N LYS A 447 3.35 -0.53 27.99
CA LYS A 447 3.10 -0.47 26.55
C LYS A 447 3.67 0.83 25.97
N TYR A 448 4.33 0.71 24.82
CA TYR A 448 4.70 1.83 23.96
C TYR A 448 3.89 1.75 22.65
N THR A 449 3.46 2.88 22.09
CA THR A 449 2.73 2.92 20.81
C THR A 449 3.51 3.78 19.81
N PHE A 450 3.84 3.18 18.67
CA PHE A 450 4.30 3.92 17.49
C PHE A 450 3.08 4.47 16.76
N GLU A 451 3.00 5.78 16.61
CA GLU A 451 1.92 6.44 15.86
C GLU A 451 2.34 6.70 14.42
N LYS A 452 1.42 6.48 13.48
CA LYS A 452 1.52 6.82 12.06
C LYS A 452 2.86 6.42 11.43
N CYS A 453 3.26 5.16 11.60
CA CYS A 453 4.59 4.66 11.21
C CYS A 453 4.92 5.01 9.75
N GLN A 454 5.99 5.75 9.50
CA GLN A 454 6.45 6.05 8.13
C GLN A 454 7.55 5.09 7.64
N GLY A 455 8.08 4.27 8.54
CA GLY A 455 9.10 3.27 8.31
C GLY A 455 9.02 2.14 9.34
N PRO A 456 10.00 1.22 9.36
CA PRO A 456 10.02 0.11 10.32
C PRO A 456 10.25 0.60 11.75
N PRO A 457 9.26 0.43 12.66
CA PRO A 457 9.41 0.83 14.04
C PRO A 457 10.40 -0.09 14.77
N LYS A 458 11.32 0.51 15.53
CA LYS A 458 12.35 -0.21 16.28
C LYS A 458 12.29 0.13 17.76
N LEU A 459 12.20 -0.89 18.61
CA LEU A 459 12.14 -0.76 20.06
C LEU A 459 13.14 -1.71 20.73
N TYR A 460 13.94 -1.15 21.65
CA TYR A 460 14.88 -1.90 22.48
C TYR A 460 14.66 -1.52 23.94
N ALA A 461 14.24 -2.48 24.76
CA ALA A 461 14.07 -2.28 26.19
C ALA A 461 15.22 -2.92 26.97
N TYR A 462 15.87 -2.15 27.84
CA TYR A 462 16.85 -2.67 28.78
C TYR A 462 16.31 -2.56 30.20
N PHE A 463 16.29 -3.71 30.87
CA PHE A 463 15.90 -3.81 32.25
C PHE A 463 17.15 -4.14 33.08
N LYS A 464 17.35 -3.41 34.17
CA LYS A 464 18.40 -3.68 35.14
C LYS A 464 17.86 -4.57 36.26
N GLU A 465 18.71 -5.42 36.79
CA GLU A 465 18.37 -6.23 37.96
C GLU A 465 18.18 -5.31 39.18
N LYS A 466 17.18 -5.60 40.01
CA LYS A 466 16.91 -4.86 41.24
C LYS A 466 18.08 -5.07 42.21
N PRO A 467 18.40 -4.06 43.04
CA PRO A 467 19.40 -4.22 44.09
C PRO A 467 19.06 -5.39 45.02
N VAL A 468 20.10 -6.09 45.49
CA VAL A 468 19.99 -7.14 46.49
C VAL A 468 20.55 -6.62 47.82
N PHE A 469 19.84 -6.89 48.92
CA PHE A 469 20.22 -6.47 50.25
C PHE A 469 20.61 -7.65 51.13
N GLU A 470 21.66 -7.48 51.93
CA GLU A 470 22.15 -8.50 52.85
C GLU A 470 21.27 -8.54 54.11
N MET A 471 20.89 -9.75 54.56
CA MET A 471 20.11 -9.97 55.76
C MET A 471 20.94 -10.71 56.81
N LYS A 472 21.26 -10.01 57.91
CA LYS A 472 22.04 -10.58 59.01
C LYS A 472 21.13 -11.08 60.11
N ALA A 473 21.27 -12.33 60.48
CA ALA A 473 20.37 -12.95 61.43
C ALA A 473 21.15 -13.75 62.49
N GLU A 474 20.83 -13.52 63.77
CA GLU A 474 21.50 -14.14 64.91
C GLU A 474 20.45 -14.60 65.93
N VAL A 475 20.55 -15.84 66.42
CA VAL A 475 19.73 -16.34 67.54
C VAL A 475 20.65 -16.87 68.65
N LEU A 476 20.47 -16.36 69.86
CA LEU A 476 21.17 -16.81 71.06
C LEU A 476 20.23 -17.65 71.93
N GLY A 477 20.63 -18.88 72.28
CA GLY A 477 19.80 -19.79 73.08
C GLY A 477 18.65 -20.46 72.33
N GLY A 478 18.70 -20.48 70.99
CA GLY A 478 17.67 -21.10 70.13
C GLY A 478 18.21 -21.55 68.78
N GLN A 479 17.29 -21.89 67.87
CA GLN A 479 17.55 -22.20 66.47
C GLN A 479 16.81 -21.23 65.55
N MET A 480 17.36 -21.01 64.36
CA MET A 480 16.77 -20.14 63.34
C MET A 480 16.60 -20.90 62.02
N GLN A 481 15.50 -20.63 61.32
CA GLN A 481 15.32 -20.99 59.93
C GLN A 481 15.26 -19.71 59.09
N VAL A 482 16.21 -19.57 58.17
CA VAL A 482 16.25 -18.49 57.17
C VAL A 482 16.14 -19.11 55.79
N GLU A 483 15.34 -18.48 54.92
CA GLU A 483 15.14 -18.93 53.54
C GLU A 483 16.34 -18.55 52.65
N SER A 484 16.94 -17.36 52.86
CA SER A 484 18.13 -16.88 52.14
C SER A 484 18.93 -15.86 52.99
N LYS A 485 20.21 -15.58 52.64
CA LYS A 485 21.02 -14.51 53.28
C LYS A 485 20.89 -13.14 52.58
N SER A 486 20.18 -13.10 51.46
CA SER A 486 20.07 -11.93 50.60
C SER A 486 18.70 -11.91 49.92
N VAL A 487 18.11 -10.73 49.80
CA VAL A 487 16.76 -10.53 49.25
C VAL A 487 16.76 -9.36 48.28
N TYR A 488 15.98 -9.46 47.20
CA TYR A 488 15.85 -8.39 46.23
C TYR A 488 15.03 -7.22 46.79
N ARG A 489 15.29 -6.02 46.26
CA ARG A 489 14.49 -4.83 46.56
C ARG A 489 13.01 -5.07 46.22
N ASP A 490 12.15 -4.58 47.10
CA ASP A 490 10.69 -4.70 47.09
C ASP A 490 10.12 -6.09 47.44
N ASP A 491 10.96 -7.10 47.67
CA ASP A 491 10.49 -8.40 48.16
C ASP A 491 10.31 -8.39 49.67
N ASP A 492 9.54 -9.36 50.16
CA ASP A 492 9.37 -9.61 51.59
C ASP A 492 10.40 -10.65 52.06
N TYR A 493 10.91 -10.49 53.28
CA TYR A 493 11.86 -11.42 53.90
C TYR A 493 11.38 -11.86 55.28
N THR A 494 11.10 -13.16 55.45
CA THR A 494 10.62 -13.72 56.73
C THR A 494 11.71 -14.53 57.43
N VAL A 495 11.92 -14.25 58.71
CA VAL A 495 12.80 -15.01 59.60
C VAL A 495 11.96 -15.75 60.62
N ARG A 496 12.17 -17.06 60.77
CA ARG A 496 11.49 -17.89 61.78
C ARG A 496 12.49 -18.36 62.82
N TYR A 497 12.12 -18.31 64.10
CA TYR A 497 13.00 -18.63 65.21
C TYR A 497 12.28 -19.38 66.32
N GLN A 498 12.99 -20.33 66.95
CA GLN A 498 12.46 -21.15 68.04
C GLN A 498 13.49 -21.30 69.17
N PRO A 499 13.05 -21.35 70.44
CA PRO A 499 13.93 -21.57 71.58
C PRO A 499 14.52 -22.98 71.57
N ASN A 500 15.73 -23.14 72.13
CA ASN A 500 16.24 -24.45 72.52
C ASN A 500 15.44 -24.99 73.71
N GLU A 501 15.58 -26.29 74.00
CA GLU A 501 14.88 -26.90 75.13
C GLU A 501 15.17 -26.17 76.44
N ASN A 502 14.12 -25.86 77.22
CA ASN A 502 14.19 -25.13 78.49
C ASN A 502 14.60 -23.65 78.40
N TYR A 503 14.57 -23.04 77.21
CA TYR A 503 14.72 -21.60 77.02
C TYR A 503 13.36 -20.92 76.74
N GLU A 504 13.23 -19.65 77.12
CA GLU A 504 12.06 -18.82 76.83
C GLU A 504 12.48 -17.50 76.18
N PHE A 505 11.59 -16.91 75.38
CA PHE A 505 11.86 -15.67 74.65
C PHE A 505 12.24 -14.54 75.64
N ALA A 506 13.33 -13.84 75.37
CA ALA A 506 13.79 -12.71 76.16
C ALA A 506 13.68 -11.39 75.39
N HIS A 507 14.43 -11.23 74.30
CA HIS A 507 14.54 -9.97 73.56
C HIS A 507 14.58 -10.19 72.05
N LEU A 508 14.02 -9.24 71.29
CA LEU A 508 14.21 -9.13 69.84
C LEU A 508 14.87 -7.78 69.54
N TYR A 509 15.92 -7.81 68.71
CA TYR A 509 16.56 -6.62 68.18
C TYR A 509 16.42 -6.58 66.67
N ILE A 510 16.01 -5.43 66.14
CA ILE A 510 16.04 -5.11 64.72
C ILE A 510 16.98 -3.93 64.54
N ASP A 511 18.01 -4.08 63.70
CA ASP A 511 19.04 -3.07 63.45
C ASP A 511 19.68 -2.53 64.73
N GLY A 512 19.95 -3.44 65.67
CA GLY A 512 20.55 -3.15 66.97
C GLY A 512 19.62 -2.45 67.98
N LYS A 513 18.35 -2.20 67.63
CA LYS A 513 17.35 -1.61 68.53
C LYS A 513 16.39 -2.67 69.05
N GLU A 514 16.17 -2.68 70.36
CA GLU A 514 15.24 -3.61 70.99
C GLU A 514 13.79 -3.28 70.61
N VAL A 515 13.03 -4.30 70.25
CA VAL A 515 11.59 -4.22 69.98
C VAL A 515 10.83 -4.74 71.20
N THR A 516 10.16 -3.85 71.92
CA THR A 516 9.53 -4.18 73.22
C THR A 516 8.05 -4.58 73.11
N ASP A 517 7.35 -4.12 72.08
CA ASP A 517 5.91 -4.33 71.90
C ASP A 517 5.63 -5.42 70.83
N LEU A 518 5.96 -6.66 71.17
CA LEU A 518 5.85 -7.80 70.25
C LEU A 518 4.51 -8.54 70.37
N THR A 519 3.90 -8.86 69.24
CA THR A 519 2.81 -9.84 69.19
C THR A 519 3.32 -11.25 69.51
N ASN A 520 2.41 -12.19 69.83
CA ASN A 520 2.82 -13.59 70.05
C ASN A 520 3.40 -14.23 68.78
N GLU A 521 2.89 -13.86 67.60
CA GLU A 521 3.45 -14.31 66.31
C GLU A 521 4.85 -13.75 66.09
N GLN A 522 5.11 -12.49 66.48
CA GLN A 522 6.43 -11.86 66.43
C GLN A 522 7.45 -12.46 67.41
N LYS A 523 7.03 -13.31 68.34
CA LYS A 523 7.95 -14.10 69.19
C LYS A 523 8.41 -15.39 68.53
N GLU A 524 7.80 -15.75 67.40
CA GLU A 524 8.10 -16.97 66.64
C GLU A 524 8.62 -16.66 65.22
N SER A 525 8.24 -15.51 64.64
CA SER A 525 8.70 -15.07 63.32
C SER A 525 8.61 -13.57 63.10
N TYR A 526 9.48 -13.01 62.26
CA TYR A 526 9.42 -11.61 61.86
C TYR A 526 9.55 -11.47 60.34
N THR A 527 8.69 -10.66 59.72
CA THR A 527 8.73 -10.37 58.28
C THR A 527 9.12 -8.92 58.04
N PHE A 528 10.20 -8.71 57.28
CA PHE A 528 10.54 -7.44 56.66
C PHE A 528 9.77 -7.34 55.35
N SER A 529 8.70 -6.54 55.31
CA SER A 529 7.94 -6.34 54.07
C SER A 529 8.56 -5.25 53.20
N ASN A 530 8.53 -5.43 51.88
CA ASN A 530 9.00 -4.47 50.88
C ASN A 530 10.42 -3.96 51.19
N VAL A 531 11.39 -4.86 51.25
CA VAL A 531 12.77 -4.52 51.66
C VAL A 531 13.38 -3.46 50.74
N GLN A 532 13.88 -2.37 51.34
CA GLN A 532 14.55 -1.26 50.64
C GLN A 532 16.02 -1.07 51.04
N GLU A 533 16.50 -1.78 52.06
CA GLU A 533 17.89 -1.74 52.54
C GLU A 533 18.27 -3.03 53.28
N SER A 534 19.55 -3.14 53.68
CA SER A 534 20.03 -4.29 54.45
C SER A 534 19.60 -4.18 55.91
N HIS A 535 19.12 -5.29 56.49
CA HIS A 535 18.67 -5.34 57.88
C HIS A 535 19.40 -6.41 58.69
N SER A 536 19.41 -6.21 60.00
CA SER A 536 19.89 -7.18 60.98
C SER A 536 18.83 -7.53 62.01
N ILE A 537 18.70 -8.80 62.34
CA ILE A 537 17.80 -9.33 63.35
C ILE A 537 18.58 -10.17 64.36
N ARG A 538 18.42 -9.87 65.65
CA ARG A 538 18.95 -10.69 66.74
C ARG A 538 17.83 -11.09 67.68
N VAL A 539 17.69 -12.39 67.91
CA VAL A 539 16.74 -12.94 68.88
C VAL A 539 17.52 -13.53 70.04
N GLU A 540 17.13 -13.16 71.26
CA GLU A 540 17.73 -13.70 72.47
C GLU A 540 16.70 -14.48 73.26
N TYR A 541 17.07 -15.72 73.59
CA TYR A 541 16.35 -16.55 74.51
C TYR A 541 17.13 -16.67 75.81
N ARG A 542 16.42 -16.64 76.94
CA ARG A 542 17.01 -16.87 78.26
C ARG A 542 16.64 -18.25 78.77
N TRP A 543 17.54 -18.85 79.54
CA TRP A 543 17.25 -20.13 80.19
C TRP A 543 16.13 -19.93 81.23
N LYS A 544 15.05 -20.73 81.12
CA LYS A 544 13.82 -20.60 81.93
C LYS A 544 14.08 -20.59 83.43
N TYR A 545 15.13 -21.28 83.87
CA TYR A 545 15.46 -21.43 85.29
C TYR A 545 16.42 -20.36 85.82
N LEU A 546 16.98 -19.50 84.97
CA LEU A 546 17.96 -18.47 85.34
C LEU A 546 17.44 -17.50 86.42
N PRO A 547 16.19 -16.98 86.37
CA PRO A 547 15.68 -16.09 87.42
C PRO A 547 15.58 -16.79 88.79
N TYR A 548 15.30 -18.10 88.80
CA TYR A 548 15.17 -18.90 90.03
C TYR A 548 16.54 -19.17 90.64
N VAL A 549 17.56 -19.44 89.82
CA VAL A 549 18.95 -19.62 90.28
C VAL A 549 19.49 -18.31 90.86
N LEU A 550 19.30 -17.18 90.16
CA LEU A 550 19.70 -15.85 90.66
C LEU A 550 18.97 -15.47 91.95
N GLY A 551 17.67 -15.76 92.03
CA GLY A 551 16.88 -15.61 93.26
C GLY A 551 17.42 -16.47 94.40
N GLY A 552 17.81 -17.72 94.12
CA GLY A 552 18.45 -18.61 95.09
C GLY A 552 19.78 -18.09 95.60
N ILE A 553 20.66 -17.60 94.72
CA ILE A 553 21.95 -16.99 95.09
C ILE A 553 21.72 -15.72 95.92
N GLY A 554 20.74 -14.88 95.56
CA GLY A 554 20.37 -13.69 96.33
C GLY A 554 19.93 -14.04 97.76
N VAL A 555 19.16 -15.12 97.94
CA VAL A 555 18.79 -15.63 99.27
C VAL A 555 20.01 -16.12 100.05
N ILE A 556 20.94 -16.82 99.40
CA ILE A 556 22.19 -17.29 100.03
C ILE A 556 23.06 -16.10 100.49
N LEU A 557 23.25 -15.09 99.65
CA LEU A 557 24.00 -13.87 100.01
C LEU A 557 23.32 -13.10 101.14
N LEU A 558 21.99 -13.03 101.15
CA LEU A 558 21.22 -12.42 102.23
C LEU A 558 21.42 -13.17 103.56
N VAL A 559 21.48 -14.50 103.53
CA VAL A 559 21.80 -15.33 104.70
C VAL A 559 23.24 -15.10 105.19
N ILE A 560 24.21 -14.97 104.28
CA ILE A 560 25.61 -14.65 104.61
C ILE A 560 25.72 -13.26 105.24
N LEU A 561 25.02 -12.26 104.70
CA LEU A 561 24.98 -10.90 105.27
C LEU A 561 24.35 -10.87 106.67
N ILE A 562 23.28 -11.64 106.90
CA ILE A 562 22.68 -11.82 108.23
C ILE A 562 23.70 -12.45 109.19
N PHE A 563 24.45 -13.46 108.74
CA PHE A 563 25.49 -14.10 109.55
C PHE A 563 26.64 -13.14 109.89
N ALA A 564 27.09 -12.34 108.92
CA ALA A 564 28.10 -11.30 109.11
C ALA A 564 27.63 -10.21 110.08
N TYR A 565 26.36 -9.80 110.01
CA TYR A 565 25.74 -8.85 110.92
C TYR A 565 25.66 -9.39 112.37
N ILE A 566 25.29 -10.67 112.55
CA ILE A 566 25.32 -11.33 113.86
C ILE A 566 26.75 -11.41 114.42
N ARG A 567 27.75 -11.68 113.57
CA ARG A 567 29.17 -11.72 113.95
C ARG A 567 29.70 -10.33 114.34
N PHE A 568 29.29 -9.28 113.63
CA PHE A 568 29.59 -7.88 113.96
C PHE A 568 28.99 -7.45 115.31
N LEU A 569 27.75 -7.83 115.61
CA LEU A 569 27.12 -7.58 116.91
C LEU A 569 27.82 -8.31 118.07
N ARG A 570 28.33 -9.53 117.85
CA ARG A 570 29.15 -10.26 118.83
C ARG A 570 30.51 -9.60 119.05
N TRP A 571 31.12 -9.05 118.02
CA TRP A 571 32.37 -8.29 118.09
C TRP A 571 32.21 -6.97 118.88
N LEU A 572 31.12 -6.23 118.67
CA LEU A 572 30.76 -5.04 119.45
C LEU A 572 30.56 -5.33 120.95
N LYS A 573 30.02 -6.50 121.31
CA LYS A 573 29.89 -6.94 122.71
C LYS A 573 31.25 -7.24 123.36
N ARG A 574 32.22 -7.81 122.63
CA ARG A 574 33.58 -8.09 123.16
C ARG A 574 34.39 -6.82 123.42
N ARG A 575 34.22 -5.77 122.59
CA ARG A 575 34.92 -4.48 122.75
C ARG A 575 34.49 -3.66 123.98
N ARG A 576 33.34 -3.93 124.60
CA ARG A 576 32.90 -3.24 125.84
C ARG A 576 33.47 -3.82 127.13
N VAL A 577 34.07 -5.02 127.10
CA VAL A 577 34.55 -5.74 128.31
C VAL A 577 36.04 -5.54 128.58
N SER A 578 36.82 -5.01 127.61
CA SER A 578 38.28 -4.84 127.72
C SER A 578 38.75 -3.46 128.22
N ARG A 579 37.86 -2.54 128.62
CA ARG A 579 38.22 -1.19 129.13
C ARG A 579 38.11 -1.00 130.66
N GLN A 580 37.87 -2.05 131.44
CA GLN A 580 37.62 -1.94 132.90
C GLN A 580 38.60 -2.66 133.84
N ARG A 581 39.79 -3.12 133.40
CA ARG A 581 40.70 -3.91 134.27
C ARG A 581 42.18 -3.52 134.34
N GLU A 582 42.63 -2.37 133.84
CA GLU A 582 44.05 -1.95 133.97
C GLU A 582 44.21 -0.48 134.40
N ALA A 583 43.76 -0.14 135.62
CA ALA A 583 44.26 1.03 136.34
C ALA A 583 43.94 0.94 137.84
N GLN A 584 44.63 0.09 138.60
CA GLN A 584 45.12 0.46 139.94
C GLN A 584 46.10 -0.57 140.55
N LYS A 585 47.34 -0.06 140.77
CA LYS A 585 48.37 -0.42 141.78
C LYS A 585 49.32 -1.59 141.43
N LYS A 586 50.65 -1.51 141.60
CA LYS A 586 51.55 -0.52 142.25
C LYS A 586 53.05 -0.87 142.00
N ASP A 587 53.88 0.16 141.84
CA ASP A 587 55.27 0.44 142.32
C ASP A 587 56.37 -0.65 142.50
N PHE A 588 57.46 -0.54 141.69
CA PHE A 588 58.95 -0.45 141.94
C PHE A 588 59.71 -1.41 142.93
N PRO A 589 61.07 -1.61 142.90
CA PRO A 589 62.20 -1.00 142.10
C PRO A 589 63.41 -1.92 141.62
N VAL A 590 64.30 -1.36 140.75
CA VAL A 590 65.82 -1.45 140.63
C VAL A 590 66.48 -2.85 140.37
N GLN A 591 67.40 -3.10 139.40
CA GLN A 591 68.77 -2.55 139.23
C GLN A 591 69.49 -2.88 137.87
N GLU A 592 70.21 -1.87 137.35
CA GLU A 592 71.46 -1.73 136.53
C GLU A 592 71.88 -2.63 135.34
N GLY A 593 72.25 -1.95 134.23
CA GLY A 593 73.09 -2.47 133.14
C GLY A 593 73.22 -1.56 131.89
N SER A 594 73.93 -0.42 132.04
CA SER A 594 74.71 0.39 131.07
C SER A 594 74.38 0.56 129.56
N ALA A 595 74.42 1.85 129.15
CA ALA A 595 75.06 2.45 127.96
C ALA A 595 74.27 2.69 126.63
N GLU A 596 73.77 3.93 126.48
CA GLU A 596 74.01 4.92 125.39
C GLU A 596 73.62 4.66 123.90
N PRO A 597 73.46 5.70 123.04
CA PRO A 597 72.18 6.02 122.37
C PRO A 597 72.24 6.08 120.83
N GLU A 598 71.10 6.14 120.12
CA GLU A 598 70.81 7.08 119.00
C GLU A 598 69.57 6.71 118.14
N LYS A 599 68.77 7.76 117.85
CA LYS A 599 68.13 8.16 116.58
C LYS A 599 67.44 7.15 115.61
N LEU A 600 66.16 7.50 115.37
CA LEU A 600 65.55 7.87 114.06
C LEU A 600 65.06 6.76 113.08
N ALA A 601 63.90 7.09 112.49
CA ALA A 601 63.37 6.72 111.17
C ALA A 601 62.35 5.55 111.07
N ASP A 602 61.08 5.93 111.12
CA ASP A 602 60.08 5.96 110.03
C ASP A 602 59.79 4.76 109.10
N THR A 603 58.50 4.68 108.76
CA THR A 603 57.80 3.97 107.68
C THR A 603 57.69 2.44 107.70
N LEU A 604 56.43 1.95 107.70
CA LEU A 604 56.07 0.61 107.26
C LEU A 604 54.95 0.69 106.21
N SER A 605 55.35 0.19 105.05
CA SER A 605 54.73 0.14 103.75
C SER A 605 53.74 -1.03 103.60
N GLN A 606 53.05 -1.01 102.47
CA GLN A 606 52.14 -2.02 101.94
C GLN A 606 52.64 -3.47 102.05
N GLU A 607 52.13 -4.25 103.00
CA GLU A 607 52.32 -5.72 102.95
C GLU A 607 51.12 -6.57 103.45
N GLU A 608 49.97 -5.98 103.78
CA GLU A 608 48.78 -6.76 104.22
C GLU A 608 47.57 -6.65 103.26
N LEU A 609 47.72 -5.96 102.12
CA LEU A 609 46.68 -5.85 101.08
C LEU A 609 46.86 -6.83 99.92
N GLN A 610 47.93 -7.63 99.94
CA GLN A 610 48.31 -8.53 98.85
C GLN A 610 47.93 -9.99 99.11
N GLU A 611 47.49 -10.34 100.33
CA GLU A 611 47.09 -11.71 100.66
C GLU A 611 45.60 -11.99 100.36
N VAL A 612 44.74 -10.95 100.35
CA VAL A 612 43.30 -11.10 100.03
C VAL A 612 43.03 -11.04 98.51
N LEU A 613 43.92 -10.44 97.73
CA LEU A 613 43.82 -10.43 96.26
C LEU A 613 44.32 -11.75 95.62
N GLY A 614 45.16 -12.51 96.32
CA GLY A 614 45.69 -13.80 95.84
C GLY A 614 44.68 -14.96 95.86
N GLU A 615 43.66 -14.91 96.73
CA GLU A 615 42.63 -15.96 96.80
C GLU A 615 41.51 -15.79 95.75
N LEU A 616 41.36 -14.58 95.16
CA LEU A 616 40.38 -14.32 94.09
C LEU A 616 40.94 -14.60 92.68
N GLU A 617 42.25 -14.47 92.47
CA GLU A 617 42.91 -14.84 91.21
C GLU A 617 43.07 -16.36 91.04
N THR A 618 43.05 -17.12 92.13
CA THR A 618 43.15 -18.60 92.11
C THR A 618 41.82 -19.26 91.74
N LEU A 619 40.68 -18.67 92.11
CA LEU A 619 39.34 -19.13 91.68
C LEU A 619 38.97 -18.71 90.23
N SER A 620 39.61 -17.67 89.70
CA SER A 620 39.48 -17.26 88.29
C SER A 620 40.26 -18.18 87.33
N LYS A 621 41.41 -18.70 87.78
CA LYS A 621 42.28 -19.57 86.98
C LYS A 621 41.79 -21.03 86.88
N GLU A 622 41.01 -21.54 87.83
CA GLU A 622 40.42 -22.89 87.72
C GLU A 622 39.21 -22.94 86.76
N LEU A 623 38.49 -21.84 86.53
CA LEU A 623 37.40 -21.80 85.54
C LEU A 623 37.90 -21.61 84.10
N THR A 624 39.17 -21.20 83.94
CA THR A 624 39.79 -20.92 82.63
C THR A 624 40.65 -22.11 82.15
N GLN A 625 40.73 -23.21 82.92
CA GLN A 625 41.57 -24.37 82.60
C GLN A 625 40.77 -25.66 82.25
N GLU A 626 39.47 -25.54 81.97
CA GLU A 626 38.66 -26.63 81.39
C GLU A 626 38.16 -26.35 79.96
N ILE A 627 38.45 -25.19 79.36
CA ILE A 627 37.98 -24.84 78.00
C ILE A 627 39.11 -24.65 76.98
N GLU A 628 40.37 -24.52 77.38
CA GLU A 628 41.54 -24.50 76.48
C GLU A 628 42.53 -25.65 76.75
N SER A 629 42.05 -26.89 76.59
CA SER A 629 42.90 -28.05 76.32
C SER A 629 42.30 -28.95 75.23
N ALA A 630 42.14 -28.37 74.03
CA ALA A 630 42.18 -29.13 72.79
C ALA A 630 42.59 -28.18 71.64
N ASP A 631 43.78 -27.58 71.78
CA ASP A 631 44.50 -26.99 70.66
C ASP A 631 45.90 -27.63 70.63
N GLY A 632 46.38 -28.00 69.43
CA GLY A 632 47.75 -28.52 69.29
C GLY A 632 48.09 -29.26 68.00
N GLU A 633 48.49 -28.46 66.99
CA GLU A 633 49.77 -28.60 66.26
C GLU A 633 49.82 -29.14 64.81
N VAL A 634 49.66 -28.19 63.87
CA VAL A 634 50.54 -27.76 62.76
C VAL A 634 51.74 -28.62 62.28
N THR A 635 51.92 -28.66 60.94
CA THR A 635 53.13 -28.38 60.09
C THR A 635 53.16 -29.32 58.87
N SER A 636 53.60 -28.99 57.64
CA SER A 636 54.11 -27.77 56.97
C SER A 636 54.37 -28.08 55.47
N GLU A 637 54.56 -27.01 54.66
CA GLU A 637 55.32 -26.89 53.38
C GLU A 637 54.73 -27.53 52.08
N GLU A 638 54.83 -26.98 50.85
CA GLU A 638 55.54 -25.84 50.24
C GLU A 638 54.91 -25.53 48.85
N ASN A 639 54.71 -24.24 48.52
CA ASN A 639 55.16 -23.51 47.30
C ASN A 639 55.24 -24.21 45.90
N ILE A 640 55.02 -23.62 44.71
CA ILE A 640 54.93 -22.23 44.22
C ILE A 640 54.54 -22.23 42.71
N ASN A 641 53.97 -21.11 42.26
CA ASN A 641 54.05 -20.46 40.93
C ASN A 641 53.04 -20.66 39.78
N THR A 642 52.24 -19.59 39.61
CA THR A 642 52.15 -18.65 38.46
C THR A 642 51.75 -19.14 37.07
N GLY A 643 50.62 -18.59 36.59
CA GLY A 643 50.70 -17.40 35.73
C GLY A 643 49.90 -17.43 34.43
N ALA A 644 49.05 -16.39 34.29
CA ALA A 644 48.58 -15.74 33.06
C ALA A 644 47.34 -16.30 32.29
N GLN A 645 46.23 -15.58 32.52
CA GLN A 645 45.45 -14.80 31.55
C GLN A 645 44.61 -15.45 30.43
N THR A 646 43.47 -14.75 30.24
CA THR A 646 42.57 -14.59 29.07
C THR A 646 41.45 -15.60 28.83
N GLU A 647 40.23 -15.02 28.82
CA GLU A 647 38.95 -15.40 28.18
C GLU A 647 39.10 -15.89 26.71
N PRO A 648 38.05 -16.28 25.93
CA PRO A 648 36.60 -16.19 26.18
C PRO A 648 35.74 -17.39 25.68
N SER A 649 34.43 -17.24 25.91
CA SER A 649 33.27 -17.51 25.03
C SER A 649 32.97 -18.90 24.42
N GLU A 650 31.66 -19.17 24.50
CA GLU A 650 30.74 -19.64 23.45
C GLU A 650 30.36 -21.13 23.36
N GLU A 651 29.03 -21.29 23.53
CA GLU A 651 28.09 -21.99 22.66
C GLU A 651 27.76 -23.50 22.80
N GLU A 652 26.44 -23.67 22.61
CA GLU A 652 25.67 -24.76 22.04
C GLU A 652 25.27 -26.00 22.84
N ASN A 653 23.94 -26.06 23.01
CA ASN A 653 23.00 -27.11 22.57
C ASN A 653 23.32 -28.56 22.97
N ALA A 654 22.53 -29.17 23.86
CA ALA A 654 21.15 -29.67 23.68
C ALA A 654 21.14 -31.18 23.40
N ASP A 655 19.93 -31.73 23.51
CA ASP A 655 19.49 -33.13 23.36
C ASP A 655 19.68 -34.03 24.61
N VAL A 656 18.72 -34.85 25.04
CA VAL A 656 17.46 -35.34 24.44
C VAL A 656 16.61 -36.06 25.51
N GLU A 657 15.29 -36.15 25.31
CA GLU A 657 14.47 -37.37 25.54
C GLU A 657 13.12 -37.19 24.79
N GLN A 658 12.91 -37.86 23.65
CA GLN A 658 12.19 -39.14 23.44
C GLN A 658 10.68 -39.15 23.73
N GLU A 659 9.88 -39.36 22.68
CA GLU A 659 8.85 -40.41 22.63
C GLU A 659 8.39 -40.68 21.18
N SER A 660 8.07 -41.94 20.87
CA SER A 660 7.82 -42.43 19.50
C SER A 660 6.59 -43.33 19.39
N GLU A 661 5.82 -43.06 18.33
CA GLU A 661 5.06 -43.97 17.46
C GLU A 661 3.75 -44.64 17.94
N ARG A 662 2.64 -44.19 17.31
CA ARG A 662 1.64 -45.10 16.73
C ARG A 662 0.99 -44.51 15.48
N LYS A 663 0.81 -45.40 14.49
CA LYS A 663 0.25 -45.21 13.15
C LYS A 663 -1.29 -45.21 13.16
N GLU A 664 -1.88 -44.24 12.48
CA GLU A 664 -3.19 -44.24 11.80
C GLU A 664 -2.97 -43.41 10.53
N ALA A 665 -2.98 -44.02 9.35
CA ALA A 665 -4.17 -44.34 8.56
C ALA A 665 -4.92 -43.05 8.17
N ALA A 666 -4.60 -42.56 6.97
CA ALA A 666 -5.33 -41.52 6.29
C ALA A 666 -6.65 -42.11 5.76
N GLU A 667 -7.76 -41.72 6.36
CA GLU A 667 -9.10 -41.75 5.77
C GLU A 667 -9.46 -40.33 5.31
N GLU A 668 -9.97 -40.25 4.09
CA GLU A 668 -10.47 -39.07 3.39
C GLU A 668 -11.61 -38.36 4.16
N PRO A 669 -11.72 -37.02 4.05
CA PRO A 669 -13.00 -36.35 4.20
C PRO A 669 -13.50 -35.90 2.82
N ALA A 670 -14.50 -36.65 2.34
CA ALA A 670 -15.65 -36.27 1.53
C ALA A 670 -15.57 -34.96 0.69
N GLU A 671 -15.33 -35.16 -0.60
CA GLU A 671 -16.13 -34.52 -1.66
C GLU A 671 -17.59 -35.00 -1.54
N GLU A 672 -18.48 -34.24 -0.90
CA GLU A 672 -19.93 -34.45 -1.07
C GLU A 672 -20.74 -33.20 -0.73
N GLU A 673 -20.48 -32.08 -1.41
CA GLU A 673 -21.47 -30.99 -1.51
C GLU A 673 -21.41 -30.23 -2.85
N SER A 674 -20.96 -30.91 -3.92
CA SER A 674 -20.95 -30.34 -5.27
C SER A 674 -21.34 -31.31 -6.38
N ALA A 675 -21.49 -32.61 -6.09
CA ALA A 675 -21.93 -33.60 -7.08
C ALA A 675 -23.47 -33.76 -7.18
N GLU A 676 -24.22 -33.40 -6.13
CA GLU A 676 -25.69 -33.44 -6.17
C GLU A 676 -26.28 -32.17 -6.82
N LYS A 677 -25.55 -31.06 -6.79
CA LYS A 677 -25.94 -29.81 -7.45
C LYS A 677 -25.65 -29.80 -8.96
N ILE A 678 -24.72 -30.64 -9.42
CA ILE A 678 -24.42 -30.80 -10.86
C ILE A 678 -25.35 -31.85 -11.50
N ARG A 679 -25.86 -32.83 -10.75
CA ARG A 679 -26.85 -33.80 -11.26
C ARG A 679 -28.30 -33.30 -11.29
N GLU A 680 -28.66 -32.28 -10.51
CA GLU A 680 -29.97 -31.60 -10.66
C GLU A 680 -29.99 -30.60 -11.83
N LEU A 681 -28.89 -29.89 -12.09
CA LEU A 681 -28.79 -28.97 -13.24
C LEU A 681 -28.73 -29.67 -14.60
N GLU A 682 -28.25 -30.92 -14.66
CA GLU A 682 -28.30 -31.73 -15.90
C GLU A 682 -29.67 -32.42 -16.12
N LYS A 683 -30.53 -32.52 -15.08
CA LYS A 683 -31.91 -33.02 -15.24
C LYS A 683 -32.90 -31.93 -15.66
N GLU A 684 -32.69 -30.67 -15.29
CA GLU A 684 -33.50 -29.55 -15.80
C GLU A 684 -33.20 -29.26 -17.28
N LYS A 685 -31.96 -29.39 -17.74
CA LYS A 685 -31.62 -29.25 -19.17
C LYS A 685 -32.05 -30.41 -20.06
N ALA A 686 -32.29 -31.61 -19.51
CA ALA A 686 -32.82 -32.75 -20.26
C ALA A 686 -34.37 -32.75 -20.34
N GLY A 687 -35.06 -32.06 -19.41
CA GLY A 687 -36.52 -31.93 -19.40
C GLY A 687 -37.09 -30.88 -20.37
N GLU A 688 -36.31 -29.87 -20.74
CA GLU A 688 -36.73 -28.85 -21.73
C GLU A 688 -36.53 -29.30 -23.19
N LEU A 689 -35.73 -30.33 -23.45
CA LEU A 689 -35.50 -30.89 -24.78
C LEU A 689 -36.56 -31.91 -25.23
N GLU A 690 -37.42 -32.40 -24.34
CA GLU A 690 -38.58 -33.25 -24.70
C GLU A 690 -39.89 -32.47 -24.88
N GLN A 691 -39.99 -31.19 -24.49
CA GLN A 691 -41.18 -30.35 -24.75
C GLN A 691 -41.16 -29.60 -26.09
N VAL A 692 -40.06 -29.63 -26.83
CA VAL A 692 -39.97 -29.01 -28.16
C VAL A 692 -40.25 -30.01 -29.30
N SER A 693 -40.21 -31.33 -29.04
CA SER A 693 -40.48 -32.35 -30.08
C SER A 693 -41.95 -32.70 -30.31
N ASP A 694 -42.88 -32.23 -29.47
CA ASP A 694 -44.33 -32.52 -29.61
C ASP A 694 -45.13 -31.38 -30.28
N THR A 695 -44.49 -30.26 -30.64
CA THR A 695 -45.17 -29.12 -31.29
C THR A 695 -45.04 -29.11 -32.82
N GLU A 696 -44.22 -29.99 -33.42
CA GLU A 696 -44.07 -30.13 -34.88
C GLU A 696 -44.76 -31.38 -35.49
N ARG A 697 -45.85 -31.85 -34.87
CA ARG A 697 -46.75 -32.86 -35.45
C ARG A 697 -48.20 -32.40 -35.43
N GLY A 698 -48.46 -31.24 -36.03
CA GLY A 698 -49.80 -30.66 -35.99
C GLY A 698 -50.13 -29.67 -37.08
N GLN A 699 -49.66 -29.83 -38.32
CA GLN A 699 -50.22 -29.08 -39.46
C GLN A 699 -49.99 -29.80 -40.80
N LYS A 700 -50.84 -30.79 -41.05
CA LYS A 700 -51.25 -31.23 -42.40
C LYS A 700 -52.78 -31.45 -42.38
N SER A 701 -53.51 -30.43 -42.79
CA SER A 701 -54.83 -30.53 -43.45
C SER A 701 -55.11 -29.25 -44.22
#